data_AF-A0A559M7A7-F1
#
_entry.id   AF-A0A559M7A7-F1
#
_cell.length_a   1.000
_cell.length_b   1.000
_cell.length_c   1.000
_cell.angle_alpha   90.00
_cell.angle_beta   90.00
_cell.angle_gamma   90.00
#
_symmetry.space_group_name_H-M   'P 1'
#
loop_
_entity.id
_entity.type
_entity.pdbx_description
1 polymer ?
#
loop_
_entity_poly.entity_id
_entity_poly.type
_entity_poly.pdbx_seq_one_letter_code
_entity_poly.pdbx_strand_id
1 'polypeptide(L)'
;MTFHPGTLPDLKGKVFIVTGGNSGIGYYTVAHLAEHGAHVYMCARSPEKGTSAIAGIKKMHPSANIGLLQMDLMDLTSVVAAAKHFLALETALHGLVNNAGIMATPFETTKDGHEAQWQTNYLAHWVLTEHLLPLMLRTAKMLRPGNVRIVNLTSSGHLGAPKSGINFMDLSLKDSGPWPRYGQSKLANILHTRTLHKTYGPGSPSARDGEGEIWVSAVHPGLVETNIATSVGESGSGLMSVLSVLRLFGLMWPADKGSWTSLFCAASRDMKAEQSGTYFEIFGRFLEPCWQSSAAKDGKLVERLEEWTGEVMRKEGKDLRILSAARVYVEEHAIHTRCEKTTCPADLQLRDSSPKRIKLAAKERTEKSDVVRRSRSSNPRMRTSVSRSAEARVRPVSDADPHNQKQKKASQRCHNASLVTHTSAPLASRISIPPRASKAPISLHPRDLRELSLEAQEAAIIEDLLVVLMGLEGQYIHFAKPYNPSAEKDRLAGPVFVILPGLDPSLRDLTIEILKMATHYSALVAFIDVQGRAELGVVNHALSAAMRKLMFDYLVLIAQLETQFLSNPSFTLHVLGVHILPASHLMSQVYSLAQAIITQNSPTDDDKDSDIEFDMDKILEALQGGDLISGIRSTQVCKGGSILGLITKRLELFSGDPVTRAILISLLQNTSRPYMRMLNEWLHHGTIQDSYAEFLVKEQKSIKRERLAEDYTDDYWERRYTLRDNVPPQLESVQHKVLLAGKYLNVVRECGGVDISKAISNVPTTFEDPRFFDNVNDAYVYANKSLLNLLLTTYALPARLRSMKHYFFLSQSDFLSYFLDLASPELRKPVDKVNTSKLQALLDLVLPAQDPFKENIKVEMNSVNLIDCLTRVINISGIEDGEGLLNPPAPPVESEKGPVGFTSLQLDCVVPFPASLVISRKTVWRYQALFRYLFSLRHLEQQLVANWQTLNKASSWAHRSSNKEIELCKRRAFTLRARMLVYVQQLLYFCTSEVIEPNWQAFMEKLKDGSISAVGTVDELMQNHVDFLDTCLKECMLTNGRLLRVYVIVTTLGLILLSRDIPNSCIPVPCSRISHRGFLNFSRELESNDPDLSGSTKPPQLEKMAATLRKFELNFERHMHVLLDEMNHFAATETAVLLSFCARLGDIYQGTGFREPGSKTDHGADI
;
A
#
# COMPACT_ATOMS: atom_id res chain seq x y z
N MET A 1 -16.38 21.92 -41.74
CA MET A 1 -17.10 21.64 -40.48
C MET A 1 -16.22 20.79 -39.58
N THR A 2 -15.95 21.24 -38.36
CA THR A 2 -15.41 20.40 -37.27
C THR A 2 -16.46 19.40 -36.80
N PHE A 3 -16.04 18.20 -36.41
CA PHE A 3 -16.90 17.22 -35.74
C PHE A 3 -17.07 17.62 -34.27
N HIS A 4 -18.21 17.24 -33.70
CA HIS A 4 -18.53 17.41 -32.28
C HIS A 4 -19.09 16.09 -31.76
N PRO A 5 -18.77 15.62 -30.53
CA PRO A 5 -19.25 14.33 -30.03
C PRO A 5 -20.76 14.14 -30.12
N GLY A 6 -21.55 15.20 -29.85
CA GLY A 6 -23.01 15.20 -30.00
C GLY A 6 -23.56 15.09 -31.44
N THR A 7 -22.72 14.87 -32.46
CA THR A 7 -23.17 14.45 -33.81
C THR A 7 -22.90 12.96 -34.07
N LEU A 8 -22.57 12.18 -33.03
CA LEU A 8 -22.55 10.72 -33.12
C LEU A 8 -23.97 10.17 -33.31
N PRO A 9 -24.12 9.03 -34.01
CA PRO A 9 -25.39 8.34 -34.08
C PRO A 9 -25.72 7.64 -32.75
N ASP A 10 -26.98 7.21 -32.59
CA ASP A 10 -27.33 6.19 -31.59
C ASP A 10 -26.44 4.94 -31.76
N LEU A 11 -25.81 4.52 -30.66
CA LEU A 11 -24.93 3.36 -30.55
C LEU A 11 -25.55 2.24 -29.70
N LYS A 12 -26.83 2.32 -29.34
CA LYS A 12 -27.52 1.29 -28.56
C LYS A 12 -27.38 -0.11 -29.18
N GLY A 13 -26.90 -1.05 -28.37
CA GLY A 13 -26.60 -2.42 -28.81
C GLY A 13 -25.24 -2.61 -29.49
N LYS A 14 -24.44 -1.55 -29.65
CA LYS A 14 -23.05 -1.65 -30.09
C LYS A 14 -22.11 -1.74 -28.89
N VAL A 15 -21.09 -2.58 -29.05
CA VAL A 15 -20.08 -2.91 -28.01
C VAL A 15 -18.73 -2.33 -28.41
N PHE A 16 -18.08 -1.63 -27.48
CA PHE A 16 -16.78 -0.98 -27.68
C PHE A 16 -15.78 -1.34 -26.58
N ILE A 17 -14.50 -1.36 -26.89
CA ILE A 17 -13.39 -1.47 -25.93
C ILE A 17 -12.52 -0.21 -26.04
N VAL A 18 -12.15 0.41 -24.91
CA VAL A 18 -11.26 1.59 -24.86
C VAL A 18 -10.12 1.34 -23.89
N THR A 19 -8.89 1.22 -24.40
CA THR A 19 -7.72 0.98 -23.54
C THR A 19 -7.30 2.24 -22.80
N GLY A 20 -7.05 2.16 -21.49
CA GLY A 20 -6.72 3.32 -20.66
C GLY A 20 -7.90 4.30 -20.50
N GLY A 21 -9.13 3.81 -20.61
CA GLY A 21 -10.35 4.61 -20.56
C GLY A 21 -10.65 5.28 -19.22
N ASN A 22 -9.83 5.04 -18.19
CA ASN A 22 -10.03 5.62 -16.85
C ASN A 22 -9.44 7.03 -16.66
N SER A 23 -8.79 7.63 -17.68
CA SER A 23 -8.24 8.99 -17.59
C SER A 23 -8.00 9.64 -18.95
N GLY A 24 -7.83 10.97 -18.97
CA GLY A 24 -7.43 11.73 -20.17
C GLY A 24 -8.36 11.53 -21.37
N ILE A 25 -7.76 11.43 -22.56
CA ILE A 25 -8.49 11.24 -23.83
C ILE A 25 -9.38 9.99 -23.80
N GLY A 26 -8.92 8.92 -23.15
CA GLY A 26 -9.68 7.68 -23.00
C GLY A 26 -10.96 7.86 -22.19
N TYR A 27 -10.92 8.66 -21.13
CA TYR A 27 -12.08 8.97 -20.29
C TYR A 27 -13.22 9.64 -21.07
N TYR A 28 -12.91 10.70 -21.82
CA TYR A 28 -13.91 11.38 -22.65
C TYR A 28 -14.36 10.53 -23.85
N THR A 29 -13.48 9.66 -24.37
CA THR A 29 -13.87 8.67 -25.38
C THR A 29 -14.91 7.68 -24.82
N VAL A 30 -14.72 7.16 -23.60
CA VAL A 30 -15.71 6.29 -22.95
C VAL A 30 -17.00 7.06 -22.64
N ALA A 31 -16.89 8.29 -22.13
CA ALA A 31 -18.04 9.11 -21.77
C ALA A 31 -18.98 9.35 -22.96
N HIS A 32 -18.47 9.86 -24.08
CA HIS A 32 -19.30 10.15 -25.25
C HIS A 32 -19.83 8.91 -25.97
N LEU A 33 -19.12 7.77 -25.95
CA LEU A 33 -19.67 6.52 -26.48
C LEU A 33 -20.84 6.02 -25.62
N ALA A 34 -20.70 6.07 -24.29
CA ALA A 34 -21.74 5.60 -23.36
C ALA A 34 -22.93 6.57 -23.25
N GLU A 35 -22.71 7.88 -23.41
CA GLU A 35 -23.73 8.92 -23.61
C GLU A 35 -24.65 8.58 -24.77
N HIS A 36 -24.07 8.14 -25.91
CA HIS A 36 -24.81 7.72 -27.11
C HIS A 36 -25.30 6.26 -27.03
N GLY A 37 -25.36 5.66 -25.83
CA GLY A 37 -26.01 4.38 -25.57
C GLY A 37 -25.18 3.13 -25.86
N ALA A 38 -23.89 3.25 -26.21
CA ALA A 38 -23.02 2.10 -26.40
C ALA A 38 -22.80 1.31 -25.10
N HIS A 39 -22.57 0.00 -25.21
CA HIS A 39 -21.89 -0.72 -24.14
C HIS A 39 -20.38 -0.54 -24.30
N VAL A 40 -19.72 0.04 -23.30
CA VAL A 40 -18.29 0.33 -23.36
C VAL A 40 -17.55 -0.45 -22.28
N TYR A 41 -16.55 -1.23 -22.67
CA TYR A 41 -15.58 -1.84 -21.76
C TYR A 41 -14.40 -0.88 -21.59
N MET A 42 -14.37 -0.22 -20.44
CA MET A 42 -13.26 0.63 -20.01
C MET A 42 -12.11 -0.26 -19.52
N CYS A 43 -10.96 -0.26 -20.21
CA CYS A 43 -9.80 -0.98 -19.68
C CYS A 43 -8.95 -0.10 -18.75
N ALA A 44 -8.59 -0.66 -17.59
CA ALA A 44 -7.72 -0.01 -16.61
C ALA A 44 -6.80 -1.03 -15.93
N ARG A 45 -5.58 -0.62 -15.57
CA ARG A 45 -4.62 -1.43 -14.81
C ARG A 45 -5.04 -1.64 -13.35
N SER A 46 -5.52 -0.56 -12.74
CA SER A 46 -6.04 -0.51 -11.36
C SER A 46 -7.57 -0.54 -11.43
N PRO A 47 -8.23 -1.58 -10.88
CA PRO A 47 -9.68 -1.66 -10.84
C PRO A 47 -10.32 -0.46 -10.14
N GLU A 48 -9.69 0.05 -9.09
CA GLU A 48 -10.16 1.16 -8.23
C GLU A 48 -10.23 2.48 -9.01
N LYS A 49 -9.23 2.75 -9.85
CA LYS A 49 -9.24 3.90 -10.77
C LYS A 49 -10.25 3.71 -11.90
N GLY A 50 -10.51 2.47 -12.30
CA GLY A 50 -11.56 2.11 -13.27
C GLY A 50 -12.97 2.35 -12.71
N THR A 51 -13.30 1.77 -11.54
CA THR A 51 -14.62 1.94 -10.90
C THR A 51 -14.90 3.39 -10.53
N SER A 52 -13.90 4.13 -10.02
CA SER A 52 -14.02 5.56 -9.74
C SER A 52 -14.31 6.38 -11.01
N ALA A 53 -13.61 6.10 -12.13
CA ALA A 53 -13.89 6.74 -13.41
C ALA A 53 -15.29 6.40 -13.94
N ILE A 54 -15.73 5.13 -13.84
CA ILE A 54 -17.07 4.69 -14.22
C ILE A 54 -18.15 5.41 -13.39
N ALA A 55 -17.94 5.57 -12.07
CA ALA A 55 -18.84 6.31 -11.20
C ALA A 55 -18.90 7.80 -11.57
N GLY A 56 -17.76 8.40 -11.95
CA GLY A 56 -17.70 9.76 -12.49
C GLY A 56 -18.52 9.94 -13.77
N ILE A 57 -18.38 9.03 -14.74
CA ILE A 57 -19.16 9.09 -15.98
C ILE A 57 -20.66 8.83 -15.72
N LYS A 58 -21.02 7.88 -14.85
CA LYS A 58 -22.42 7.61 -14.48
C LYS A 58 -23.11 8.77 -13.74
N LYS A 59 -22.37 9.66 -13.08
CA LYS A 59 -22.92 10.92 -12.54
C LYS A 59 -23.31 11.92 -13.62
N MET A 60 -22.60 11.94 -14.75
CA MET A 60 -22.91 12.81 -15.90
C MET A 60 -23.96 12.19 -16.83
N HIS A 61 -23.91 10.87 -17.02
CA HIS A 61 -24.81 10.11 -17.89
C HIS A 61 -25.35 8.88 -17.13
N PRO A 62 -26.47 8.99 -16.38
CA PRO A 62 -27.00 7.90 -15.56
C PRO A 62 -27.33 6.60 -16.31
N SER A 63 -27.60 6.69 -17.62
CA SER A 63 -27.86 5.56 -18.52
C SER A 63 -26.60 4.88 -19.06
N ALA A 64 -25.39 5.33 -18.71
CA ALA A 64 -24.14 4.85 -19.28
C ALA A 64 -23.84 3.38 -18.94
N ASN A 65 -23.94 2.49 -19.93
CA ASN A 65 -23.61 1.08 -19.78
C ASN A 65 -22.10 0.82 -19.93
N ILE A 66 -21.35 1.02 -18.85
CA ILE A 66 -19.90 0.85 -18.84
C ILE A 66 -19.50 -0.35 -17.97
N GLY A 67 -18.81 -1.30 -18.58
CA GLY A 67 -18.12 -2.41 -17.92
C GLY A 67 -16.65 -2.08 -17.66
N LEU A 68 -16.07 -2.71 -16.64
CA LEU A 68 -14.64 -2.61 -16.33
C LEU A 68 -13.91 -3.85 -16.83
N LEU A 69 -12.82 -3.66 -17.56
CA LEU A 69 -11.94 -4.76 -18.02
C LEU A 69 -10.53 -4.55 -17.47
N GLN A 70 -10.15 -5.28 -16.42
CA GLN A 70 -8.82 -5.13 -15.85
C GLN A 70 -7.75 -5.61 -16.84
N MET A 71 -6.80 -4.73 -17.17
CA MET A 71 -5.72 -5.02 -18.11
C MET A 71 -4.51 -4.14 -17.83
N ASP A 72 -3.35 -4.75 -17.59
CA ASP A 72 -2.05 -4.08 -17.64
C ASP A 72 -1.39 -4.32 -18.99
N LEU A 73 -0.91 -3.26 -19.64
CA LEU A 73 -0.23 -3.34 -20.94
C LEU A 73 1.28 -3.61 -20.77
N MET A 74 1.83 -3.46 -19.56
CA MET A 74 3.20 -3.87 -19.20
C MET A 74 3.30 -5.38 -18.88
N ASP A 75 2.23 -6.14 -19.13
CA ASP A 75 2.11 -7.58 -18.89
C ASP A 75 1.24 -8.23 -19.99
N LEU A 76 1.85 -8.87 -20.99
CA LEU A 76 1.11 -9.50 -22.09
C LEU A 76 0.27 -10.70 -21.61
N THR A 77 0.51 -11.27 -20.43
CA THR A 77 -0.39 -12.29 -19.86
C THR A 77 -1.70 -11.66 -19.38
N SER A 78 -1.64 -10.45 -18.80
CA SER A 78 -2.83 -9.67 -18.44
C SER A 78 -3.65 -9.30 -19.68
N VAL A 79 -3.01 -8.88 -20.77
CA VAL A 79 -3.69 -8.59 -22.05
C VAL A 79 -4.42 -9.82 -22.61
N VAL A 80 -3.76 -10.98 -22.65
CA VAL A 80 -4.35 -12.23 -23.14
C VAL A 80 -5.50 -12.70 -22.22
N ALA A 81 -5.38 -12.52 -20.90
CA ALA A 81 -6.45 -12.84 -19.95
C ALA A 81 -7.67 -11.91 -20.12
N ALA A 82 -7.44 -10.60 -20.24
CA ALA A 82 -8.49 -9.61 -20.47
C ALA A 82 -9.26 -9.88 -21.78
N ALA A 83 -8.54 -10.16 -22.87
CA ALA A 83 -9.17 -10.51 -24.15
C ALA A 83 -10.00 -11.81 -24.04
N LYS A 84 -9.48 -12.86 -23.40
CA LYS A 84 -10.23 -14.12 -23.17
C LYS A 84 -11.45 -13.92 -22.28
N HIS A 85 -11.37 -13.04 -21.28
CA HIS A 85 -12.51 -12.71 -20.42
C HIS A 85 -13.61 -11.97 -21.20
N PHE A 86 -13.25 -10.95 -21.99
CA PHE A 86 -14.20 -10.26 -22.87
C PHE A 86 -14.87 -11.21 -23.87
N LEU A 87 -14.10 -12.11 -24.51
CA LEU A 87 -14.62 -13.13 -25.44
C LEU A 87 -15.56 -14.17 -24.79
N ALA A 88 -15.61 -14.24 -23.45
CA ALA A 88 -16.56 -15.06 -22.70
C ALA A 88 -17.81 -14.29 -22.25
N LEU A 89 -17.78 -12.96 -22.26
CA LEU A 89 -18.91 -12.09 -21.96
C LEU A 89 -19.69 -11.69 -23.21
N GLU A 90 -19.00 -11.42 -24.32
CA GLU A 90 -19.56 -10.73 -25.47
C GLU A 90 -19.53 -11.54 -26.77
N THR A 91 -20.58 -11.36 -27.58
CA THR A 91 -20.76 -12.08 -28.86
C THR A 91 -20.58 -11.21 -30.10
N ALA A 92 -20.30 -9.92 -29.91
CA ALA A 92 -19.97 -8.96 -30.96
C ALA A 92 -19.02 -7.87 -30.43
N LEU A 93 -18.18 -7.32 -31.32
CA LEU A 93 -17.34 -6.15 -31.01
C LEU A 93 -17.33 -5.20 -32.20
N HIS A 94 -17.75 -3.96 -31.96
CA HIS A 94 -17.99 -2.95 -32.99
C HIS A 94 -16.86 -1.91 -33.06
N GLY A 95 -16.19 -1.61 -31.95
CA GLY A 95 -15.09 -0.66 -31.93
C GLY A 95 -14.00 -1.01 -30.93
N LEU A 96 -12.75 -1.06 -31.39
CA LEU A 96 -11.56 -1.17 -30.54
C LEU A 96 -10.77 0.14 -30.60
N VAL A 97 -10.63 0.83 -29.47
CA VAL A 97 -9.85 2.07 -29.35
C VAL A 97 -8.59 1.80 -28.51
N ASN A 98 -7.49 1.59 -29.22
CA ASN A 98 -6.14 1.44 -28.67
C ASN A 98 -5.58 2.82 -28.31
N ASN A 99 -6.06 3.36 -27.19
CA ASN A 99 -5.82 4.73 -26.71
C ASN A 99 -4.67 4.85 -25.70
N ALA A 100 -4.45 3.82 -24.89
CA ALA A 100 -3.49 3.86 -23.78
C ALA A 100 -2.05 4.11 -24.23
N GLY A 101 -1.23 4.61 -23.30
CA GLY A 101 0.20 4.78 -23.54
C GLY A 101 0.94 5.47 -22.42
N ILE A 102 2.26 5.41 -22.52
CA ILE A 102 3.22 6.18 -21.71
C ILE A 102 4.16 6.96 -22.64
N MET A 103 4.72 8.06 -22.14
CA MET A 103 5.52 8.99 -22.94
C MET A 103 6.77 9.46 -22.20
N ALA A 104 7.88 9.41 -22.94
CA ALA A 104 9.17 9.97 -22.57
C ALA A 104 9.71 9.53 -21.19
N THR A 105 9.36 8.31 -20.78
CA THR A 105 9.76 7.73 -19.50
C THR A 105 11.26 7.38 -19.46
N PRO A 106 11.85 7.21 -18.26
CA PRO A 106 13.11 6.50 -18.07
C PRO A 106 13.12 5.14 -18.77
N PHE A 107 14.31 4.59 -19.00
CA PHE A 107 14.45 3.24 -19.56
C PHE A 107 13.98 2.20 -18.53
N GLU A 108 12.96 1.42 -18.88
CA GLU A 108 12.39 0.35 -18.07
C GLU A 108 12.07 -0.85 -18.98
N THR A 109 12.27 -2.06 -18.46
CA THR A 109 11.92 -3.33 -19.13
C THR A 109 10.66 -3.91 -18.49
N THR A 110 9.70 -4.36 -19.31
CA THR A 110 8.46 -5.01 -18.85
C THR A 110 8.71 -6.42 -18.31
N LYS A 111 7.67 -7.03 -17.72
CA LYS A 111 7.71 -8.44 -17.28
C LYS A 111 7.98 -9.41 -18.42
N ASP A 112 7.54 -9.09 -19.64
CA ASP A 112 7.74 -9.90 -20.84
C ASP A 112 9.11 -9.66 -21.51
N GLY A 113 9.95 -8.75 -20.98
CA GLY A 113 11.32 -8.51 -21.45
C GLY A 113 11.49 -7.40 -22.51
N HIS A 114 10.42 -6.69 -22.88
CA HIS A 114 10.44 -5.61 -23.87
C HIS A 114 10.63 -4.24 -23.20
N GLU A 115 10.99 -3.20 -23.97
CA GLU A 115 11.02 -1.82 -23.41
C GLU A 115 9.59 -1.30 -23.15
N ALA A 116 9.43 -0.58 -22.04
CA ALA A 116 8.13 -0.21 -21.50
C ALA A 116 7.26 0.59 -22.48
N GLN A 117 7.81 1.57 -23.21
CA GLN A 117 7.05 2.37 -24.17
C GLN A 117 6.71 1.56 -25.43
N TRP A 118 7.65 0.76 -25.93
CA TRP A 118 7.45 -0.14 -27.07
C TRP A 118 6.32 -1.16 -26.81
N GLN A 119 6.33 -1.82 -25.65
CA GLN A 119 5.26 -2.75 -25.31
C GLN A 119 3.94 -2.03 -25.03
N THR A 120 3.93 -1.03 -24.15
CA THR A 120 2.70 -0.36 -23.68
C THR A 120 1.98 0.39 -24.81
N ASN A 121 2.73 1.04 -25.70
CA ASN A 121 2.14 1.81 -26.80
C ASN A 121 1.77 0.94 -28.01
N TYR A 122 2.55 -0.11 -28.31
CA TYR A 122 2.42 -0.91 -29.54
C TYR A 122 2.17 -2.40 -29.30
N LEU A 123 3.12 -3.18 -28.77
CA LEU A 123 3.00 -4.66 -28.76
C LEU A 123 1.75 -5.17 -28.02
N ALA A 124 1.42 -4.56 -26.88
CA ALA A 124 0.25 -4.94 -26.10
C ALA A 124 -1.07 -4.66 -26.85
N HIS A 125 -1.11 -3.60 -27.68
CA HIS A 125 -2.25 -3.33 -28.56
C HIS A 125 -2.30 -4.26 -29.78
N TRP A 126 -1.15 -4.69 -30.32
CA TRP A 126 -1.09 -5.72 -31.37
C TRP A 126 -1.66 -7.06 -30.85
N VAL A 127 -1.19 -7.53 -29.68
CA VAL A 127 -1.67 -8.77 -29.04
C VAL A 127 -3.17 -8.71 -28.73
N LEU A 128 -3.64 -7.58 -28.17
CA LEU A 128 -5.07 -7.35 -27.91
C LEU A 128 -5.89 -7.38 -29.20
N THR A 129 -5.40 -6.73 -30.26
CA THR A 129 -6.10 -6.67 -31.55
C THR A 129 -6.22 -8.06 -32.16
N GLU A 130 -5.12 -8.81 -32.29
CA GLU A 130 -5.13 -10.19 -32.82
C GLU A 130 -6.05 -11.13 -32.02
N HIS A 131 -6.17 -10.95 -30.70
CA HIS A 131 -7.10 -11.74 -29.89
C HIS A 131 -8.58 -11.43 -30.14
N LEU A 132 -8.91 -10.17 -30.43
CA LEU A 132 -10.28 -9.73 -30.66
C LEU A 132 -10.70 -9.83 -32.14
N LEU A 133 -9.73 -9.86 -33.05
CA LEU A 133 -9.90 -9.85 -34.49
C LEU A 133 -10.87 -10.92 -35.03
N PRO A 134 -10.88 -12.19 -34.56
CA PRO A 134 -11.86 -13.19 -35.02
C PRO A 134 -13.30 -12.81 -34.68
N LEU A 135 -13.53 -12.16 -33.52
CA LEU A 135 -14.86 -11.67 -33.13
C LEU A 135 -15.25 -10.41 -33.90
N MET A 136 -14.29 -9.49 -34.14
CA MET A 136 -14.52 -8.30 -34.95
C MET A 136 -14.86 -8.65 -36.40
N LEU A 137 -14.14 -9.61 -37.01
CA LEU A 137 -14.45 -10.12 -38.35
C LEU A 137 -15.82 -10.80 -38.39
N ARG A 138 -16.15 -11.68 -37.42
CA ARG A 138 -17.50 -12.26 -37.29
C ARG A 138 -18.59 -11.19 -37.15
N THR A 139 -18.32 -10.12 -36.42
CA THR A 139 -19.23 -8.97 -36.28
C THR A 139 -19.38 -8.24 -37.62
N ALA A 140 -18.27 -8.04 -38.35
CA ALA A 140 -18.25 -7.37 -39.65
C ALA A 140 -19.02 -8.14 -40.73
N LYS A 141 -18.92 -9.48 -40.78
CA LYS A 141 -19.70 -10.32 -41.72
C LYS A 141 -21.22 -10.19 -41.52
N MET A 142 -21.69 -9.87 -40.32
CA MET A 142 -23.12 -9.74 -40.00
C MET A 142 -23.68 -8.32 -40.19
N LEU A 143 -22.83 -7.34 -40.50
CA LEU A 143 -23.20 -5.93 -40.57
C LEU A 143 -22.88 -5.34 -41.96
N ARG A 144 -23.41 -4.13 -42.22
CA ARG A 144 -23.00 -3.37 -43.41
C ARG A 144 -21.57 -2.85 -43.24
N PRO A 145 -20.77 -2.77 -44.31
CA PRO A 145 -19.42 -2.18 -44.30
C PRO A 145 -19.30 -0.87 -43.50
N GLY A 146 -18.16 -0.69 -42.82
CA GLY A 146 -17.88 0.49 -41.99
C GLY A 146 -18.56 0.55 -40.62
N ASN A 147 -19.24 -0.52 -40.18
CA ASN A 147 -19.82 -0.61 -38.82
C ASN A 147 -18.88 -1.20 -37.76
N VAL A 148 -17.78 -1.85 -38.16
CA VAL A 148 -16.76 -2.40 -37.26
C VAL A 148 -15.43 -1.67 -37.48
N ARG A 149 -14.81 -1.14 -36.42
CA ARG A 149 -13.68 -0.21 -36.52
C ARG A 149 -12.57 -0.42 -35.49
N ILE A 150 -11.34 -0.08 -35.87
CA ILE A 150 -10.15 -0.09 -35.01
C ILE A 150 -9.47 1.30 -35.06
N VAL A 151 -9.21 1.89 -33.91
CA VAL A 151 -8.58 3.22 -33.79
C VAL A 151 -7.30 3.11 -32.96
N ASN A 152 -6.16 3.37 -33.58
CA ASN A 152 -4.84 3.31 -32.96
C ASN A 152 -4.31 4.71 -32.67
N LEU A 153 -4.11 5.07 -31.40
CA LEU A 153 -3.59 6.40 -31.06
C LEU A 153 -2.08 6.48 -31.27
N THR A 154 -1.70 7.50 -32.03
CA THR A 154 -0.33 7.88 -32.39
C THR A 154 -0.08 9.35 -31.97
N SER A 155 1.05 9.91 -32.36
CA SER A 155 1.47 11.26 -31.96
C SER A 155 2.34 11.89 -33.04
N SER A 156 2.40 13.22 -33.08
CA SER A 156 3.48 13.95 -33.77
C SER A 156 4.88 13.54 -33.28
N GLY A 157 4.98 12.98 -32.07
CA GLY A 157 6.20 12.34 -31.56
C GLY A 157 6.77 11.22 -32.44
N HIS A 158 6.00 10.64 -33.39
CA HIS A 158 6.53 9.69 -34.37
C HIS A 158 7.66 10.27 -35.26
N LEU A 159 7.76 11.61 -35.36
CA LEU A 159 8.86 12.31 -36.01
C LEU A 159 10.21 12.13 -35.28
N GLY A 160 10.17 11.80 -33.98
CA GLY A 160 11.37 11.54 -33.16
C GLY A 160 11.94 10.13 -33.31
N ALA A 161 11.32 9.25 -34.12
CA ALA A 161 11.82 7.91 -34.39
C ALA A 161 13.23 7.93 -35.05
N PRO A 162 14.02 6.84 -34.95
CA PRO A 162 15.29 6.71 -35.66
C PRO A 162 15.17 7.02 -37.16
N LYS A 163 16.25 7.54 -37.78
CA LYS A 163 16.28 7.87 -39.22
C LYS A 163 16.04 6.67 -40.14
N SER A 164 16.22 5.44 -39.63
CA SER A 164 15.91 4.16 -40.27
C SER A 164 14.46 3.68 -40.07
N GLY A 165 13.62 4.48 -39.40
CA GLY A 165 12.25 4.11 -39.03
C GLY A 165 12.22 3.30 -37.73
N ILE A 166 12.28 1.97 -37.85
CA ILE A 166 12.27 1.03 -36.72
C ILE A 166 13.64 0.34 -36.62
N ASN A 167 14.28 0.39 -35.46
CA ASN A 167 15.56 -0.26 -35.22
C ASN A 167 15.38 -1.74 -34.81
N PHE A 168 15.24 -2.62 -35.79
CA PHE A 168 15.13 -4.07 -35.55
C PHE A 168 16.38 -4.74 -34.95
N MET A 169 17.51 -4.05 -34.82
CA MET A 169 18.71 -4.59 -34.15
C MET A 169 18.72 -4.29 -32.65
N ASP A 170 18.17 -3.14 -32.25
CA ASP A 170 17.88 -2.80 -30.85
C ASP A 170 16.59 -1.97 -30.79
N LEU A 171 15.47 -2.65 -30.52
CA LEU A 171 14.17 -2.01 -30.31
C LEU A 171 14.06 -1.36 -28.93
N SER A 172 14.90 -1.77 -27.98
CA SER A 172 14.93 -1.15 -26.66
C SER A 172 15.51 0.26 -26.73
N LEU A 173 16.36 0.56 -27.72
CA LEU A 173 17.08 1.83 -27.88
C LEU A 173 17.65 2.32 -26.54
N LYS A 174 18.37 1.40 -25.86
CA LYS A 174 18.78 1.57 -24.46
C LYS A 174 19.68 2.79 -24.28
N ASP A 175 20.64 2.95 -25.19
CA ASP A 175 21.62 4.04 -25.18
C ASP A 175 21.08 5.35 -25.81
N SER A 176 19.79 5.38 -26.17
CA SER A 176 19.12 6.58 -26.68
C SER A 176 18.38 7.36 -25.59
N GLY A 177 18.03 8.61 -25.90
CA GLY A 177 17.09 9.39 -25.09
C GLY A 177 15.68 8.79 -25.06
N PRO A 178 14.80 9.28 -24.16
CA PRO A 178 13.43 8.78 -24.03
C PRO A 178 12.54 9.10 -25.25
N TRP A 179 12.84 10.18 -25.99
CA TRP A 179 12.07 10.61 -27.16
C TRP A 179 12.19 9.68 -28.38
N PRO A 180 13.39 9.19 -28.78
CA PRO A 180 13.52 8.13 -29.77
C PRO A 180 12.70 6.86 -29.50
N ARG A 181 12.67 6.39 -28.24
CA ARG A 181 11.84 5.23 -27.83
C ARG A 181 10.35 5.50 -28.01
N TYR A 182 9.88 6.64 -27.50
CA TYR A 182 8.49 7.07 -27.71
C TYR A 182 8.15 7.17 -29.21
N GLY A 183 8.99 7.84 -29.99
CA GLY A 183 8.78 8.05 -31.42
C GLY A 183 8.74 6.75 -32.22
N GLN A 184 9.65 5.81 -31.95
CA GLN A 184 9.62 4.46 -32.53
C GLN A 184 8.30 3.75 -32.23
N SER A 185 7.85 3.76 -30.97
CA SER A 185 6.58 3.12 -30.58
C SER A 185 5.34 3.76 -31.23
N LYS A 186 5.32 5.10 -31.40
CA LYS A 186 4.20 5.79 -32.04
C LYS A 186 4.25 5.74 -33.57
N LEU A 187 5.42 5.53 -34.18
CA LEU A 187 5.58 5.19 -35.59
C LEU A 187 5.01 3.79 -35.90
N ALA A 188 5.29 2.79 -35.05
CA ALA A 188 4.77 1.43 -35.20
C ALA A 188 3.22 1.38 -35.24
N ASN A 189 2.54 2.19 -34.43
CA ASN A 189 1.08 2.31 -34.47
C ASN A 189 0.53 2.81 -35.82
N ILE A 190 1.30 3.63 -36.57
CA ILE A 190 0.92 4.07 -37.92
C ILE A 190 1.15 2.96 -38.94
N LEU A 191 2.30 2.27 -38.85
CA LEU A 191 2.66 1.19 -39.76
C LEU A 191 1.67 0.02 -39.64
N HIS A 192 1.37 -0.44 -38.42
CA HIS A 192 0.40 -1.50 -38.16
C HIS A 192 -1.03 -1.12 -38.53
N THR A 193 -1.41 0.17 -38.43
CA THR A 193 -2.69 0.66 -38.98
C THR A 193 -2.79 0.39 -40.49
N ARG A 194 -1.70 0.59 -41.25
CA ARG A 194 -1.67 0.27 -42.68
C ARG A 194 -1.61 -1.24 -42.93
N THR A 195 -0.98 -2.04 -42.07
CA THR A 195 -1.08 -3.51 -42.13
C THR A 195 -2.53 -3.97 -42.01
N LEU A 196 -3.23 -3.58 -40.93
CA LEU A 196 -4.62 -3.98 -40.68
C LEU A 196 -5.55 -3.49 -41.81
N HIS A 197 -5.33 -2.29 -42.36
CA HIS A 197 -6.11 -1.82 -43.51
C HIS A 197 -5.81 -2.63 -44.80
N LYS A 198 -4.54 -2.95 -45.09
CA LYS A 198 -4.14 -3.78 -46.25
C LYS A 198 -4.77 -5.18 -46.20
N THR A 199 -4.96 -5.75 -45.01
CA THR A 199 -5.50 -7.10 -44.82
C THR A 199 -7.03 -7.15 -44.63
N TYR A 200 -7.61 -6.19 -43.89
CA TYR A 200 -9.01 -6.21 -43.43
C TYR A 200 -9.84 -4.98 -43.82
N GLY A 201 -9.23 -3.94 -44.40
CA GLY A 201 -9.90 -2.70 -44.75
C GLY A 201 -10.73 -2.75 -46.04
N PRO A 202 -11.34 -1.62 -46.43
CA PRO A 202 -12.11 -1.50 -47.68
C PRO A 202 -11.35 -1.98 -48.91
N GLY A 203 -11.94 -2.96 -49.61
CA GLY A 203 -11.33 -3.56 -50.81
C GLY A 203 -10.05 -4.38 -50.57
N SER A 204 -9.72 -4.73 -49.33
CA SER A 204 -8.69 -5.72 -48.96
C SER A 204 -9.07 -7.15 -49.40
N PRO A 205 -8.19 -8.16 -49.26
CA PRO A 205 -8.58 -9.56 -49.47
C PRO A 205 -9.76 -9.98 -48.60
N SER A 206 -9.73 -9.72 -47.28
CA SER A 206 -10.83 -10.07 -46.35
C SER A 206 -12.19 -9.48 -46.78
N ALA A 207 -12.18 -8.26 -47.31
CA ALA A 207 -13.40 -7.61 -47.80
C ALA A 207 -13.91 -8.22 -49.13
N ARG A 208 -13.02 -8.68 -50.02
CA ARG A 208 -13.37 -9.33 -51.30
C ARG A 208 -13.82 -10.78 -51.10
N ASP A 209 -13.17 -11.49 -50.20
CA ASP A 209 -13.38 -12.93 -49.95
C ASP A 209 -14.63 -13.20 -49.08
N GLY A 210 -15.32 -12.14 -48.62
CA GLY A 210 -16.49 -12.25 -47.74
C GLY A 210 -16.15 -12.49 -46.26
N GLU A 211 -14.87 -12.41 -45.90
CA GLU A 211 -14.39 -12.63 -44.53
C GLU A 211 -14.62 -11.43 -43.58
N GLY A 212 -15.03 -10.29 -44.13
CA GLY A 212 -15.48 -9.12 -43.37
C GLY A 212 -14.57 -7.90 -43.59
N GLU A 213 -15.13 -6.71 -43.39
CA GLU A 213 -14.46 -5.42 -43.59
C GLU A 213 -14.42 -4.63 -42.28
N ILE A 214 -13.21 -4.27 -41.84
CA ILE A 214 -12.96 -3.49 -40.62
C ILE A 214 -12.24 -2.20 -40.99
N TRP A 215 -12.81 -1.04 -40.61
CA TRP A 215 -12.19 0.25 -40.89
C TRP A 215 -11.16 0.59 -39.82
N VAL A 216 -9.93 0.88 -40.25
CA VAL A 216 -8.79 1.12 -39.34
C VAL A 216 -8.37 2.59 -39.45
N SER A 217 -7.90 3.22 -38.39
CA SER A 217 -7.38 4.60 -38.43
C SER A 217 -6.28 4.84 -37.41
N ALA A 218 -5.24 5.58 -37.83
CA ALA A 218 -4.22 6.11 -36.93
C ALA A 218 -4.63 7.54 -36.53
N VAL A 219 -4.69 7.85 -35.24
CA VAL A 219 -5.18 9.15 -34.75
C VAL A 219 -4.10 9.89 -33.97
N HIS A 220 -3.75 11.09 -34.40
CA HIS A 220 -3.09 12.08 -33.57
C HIS A 220 -4.14 12.94 -32.85
N PRO A 221 -4.19 12.91 -31.51
CA PRO A 221 -5.13 13.74 -30.73
C PRO A 221 -4.70 15.22 -30.62
N GLY A 222 -3.66 15.67 -31.33
CA GLY A 222 -3.08 17.01 -31.16
C GLY A 222 -2.22 17.15 -29.89
N LEU A 223 -1.88 18.39 -29.53
CA LEU A 223 -1.22 18.71 -28.27
C LEU A 223 -2.27 18.86 -27.16
N VAL A 224 -2.37 17.88 -26.26
CA VAL A 224 -3.48 17.75 -25.29
C VAL A 224 -2.96 17.69 -23.87
N GLU A 225 -3.64 18.39 -22.96
CA GLU A 225 -3.43 18.21 -21.52
C GLU A 225 -3.88 16.81 -21.09
N THR A 226 -2.92 15.96 -20.73
CA THR A 226 -3.17 14.58 -20.30
C THR A 226 -2.28 14.22 -19.13
N ASN A 227 -2.71 13.25 -18.31
CA ASN A 227 -1.95 12.68 -17.21
C ASN A 227 -0.69 11.89 -17.66
N ILE A 228 -0.37 11.91 -18.96
CA ILE A 228 0.86 11.39 -19.55
C ILE A 228 1.96 12.48 -19.56
N ALA A 229 1.62 13.75 -19.32
CA ALA A 229 2.59 14.83 -19.18
C ALA A 229 3.35 14.81 -17.85
N THR A 230 2.85 14.14 -16.80
CA THR A 230 3.51 14.14 -15.48
C THR A 230 4.84 13.36 -15.48
N SER A 231 4.95 12.26 -16.24
CA SER A 231 6.22 11.51 -16.40
C SER A 231 7.31 12.27 -17.16
N VAL A 232 6.94 13.37 -17.85
CA VAL A 232 7.91 14.29 -18.46
C VAL A 232 8.61 15.14 -17.40
N GLY A 233 7.90 15.49 -16.31
CA GLY A 233 8.47 16.21 -15.17
C GLY A 233 9.47 15.38 -14.37
N GLU A 234 9.14 14.11 -14.13
CA GLU A 234 10.02 13.12 -13.49
C GLU A 234 11.32 12.89 -14.28
N SER A 235 11.29 13.14 -15.60
CA SER A 235 12.42 12.90 -16.51
C SER A 235 13.38 14.11 -16.67
N GLY A 236 13.27 15.14 -15.82
CA GLY A 236 14.24 16.23 -15.69
C GLY A 236 14.41 17.13 -16.94
N SER A 237 13.54 17.01 -17.94
CA SER A 237 13.69 17.71 -19.22
C SER A 237 13.10 19.13 -19.17
N GLY A 238 13.87 20.12 -19.61
CA GLY A 238 13.43 21.52 -19.75
C GLY A 238 12.23 21.74 -20.69
N LEU A 239 11.75 20.69 -21.36
CA LEU A 239 10.47 20.69 -22.07
C LEU A 239 9.28 21.01 -21.15
N MET A 240 9.35 20.77 -19.84
CA MET A 240 8.28 21.20 -18.91
C MET A 240 8.10 22.72 -18.90
N SER A 241 9.19 23.50 -19.04
CA SER A 241 9.11 24.96 -19.18
C SER A 241 8.44 25.35 -20.50
N VAL A 242 8.75 24.64 -21.59
CA VAL A 242 8.13 24.85 -22.91
C VAL A 242 6.64 24.50 -22.89
N LEU A 243 6.25 23.38 -22.27
CA LEU A 243 4.86 22.98 -22.08
C LEU A 243 4.10 23.98 -21.20
N SER A 244 4.71 24.50 -20.15
CA SER A 244 4.11 25.53 -19.29
C SER A 244 3.90 26.86 -20.04
N VAL A 245 4.83 27.23 -20.92
CA VAL A 245 4.69 28.40 -21.81
C VAL A 245 3.60 28.17 -22.87
N LEU A 246 3.55 26.99 -23.51
CA LEU A 246 2.49 26.64 -24.47
C LEU A 246 1.10 26.60 -23.82
N ARG A 247 1.02 26.18 -22.55
CA ARG A 247 -0.18 26.25 -21.71
C ARG A 247 -0.60 27.70 -21.46
N LEU A 248 0.33 28.55 -21.04
CA LEU A 248 0.09 29.98 -20.77
C LEU A 248 -0.39 30.75 -22.02
N PHE A 249 0.07 30.36 -23.22
CA PHE A 249 -0.38 30.92 -24.49
C PHE A 249 -1.59 30.19 -25.13
N GLY A 250 -2.17 29.18 -24.47
CA GLY A 250 -3.38 28.50 -24.95
C GLY A 250 -3.19 27.58 -26.17
N LEU A 251 -1.96 27.13 -26.45
CA LEU A 251 -1.65 26.18 -27.54
C LEU A 251 -2.01 24.72 -27.22
N MET A 252 -2.45 24.42 -25.99
CA MET A 252 -2.83 23.08 -25.54
C MET A 252 -4.36 22.91 -25.51
N TRP A 253 -4.84 21.74 -25.92
CA TRP A 253 -6.27 21.41 -25.94
C TRP A 253 -6.69 20.61 -24.70
N PRO A 254 -7.94 20.76 -24.21
CA PRO A 254 -8.51 19.88 -23.17
C PRO A 254 -8.59 18.41 -23.61
N ALA A 255 -8.53 17.50 -22.64
CA ALA A 255 -8.64 16.05 -22.86
C ALA A 255 -9.91 15.61 -23.60
N ASP A 256 -11.04 16.30 -23.35
CA ASP A 256 -12.29 16.19 -24.12
C ASP A 256 -12.04 16.40 -25.61
N LYS A 257 -11.57 17.58 -26.00
CA LYS A 257 -11.32 17.93 -27.41
C LYS A 257 -10.27 17.02 -28.07
N GLY A 258 -9.34 16.47 -27.29
CA GLY A 258 -8.42 15.42 -27.74
C GLY A 258 -9.09 14.11 -28.14
N SER A 259 -10.27 13.79 -27.59
CA SER A 259 -11.05 12.58 -27.93
C SER A 259 -11.85 12.70 -29.23
N TRP A 260 -12.12 13.92 -29.71
CA TRP A 260 -13.05 14.14 -30.83
C TRP A 260 -12.63 13.43 -32.12
N THR A 261 -11.32 13.37 -32.42
CA THR A 261 -10.82 12.63 -33.60
C THR A 261 -10.95 11.11 -33.40
N SER A 262 -10.70 10.60 -32.20
CA SER A 262 -10.87 9.18 -31.86
C SER A 262 -12.33 8.75 -31.98
N LEU A 263 -13.27 9.58 -31.49
CA LEU A 263 -14.72 9.39 -31.59
C LEU A 263 -15.21 9.46 -33.05
N PHE A 264 -14.68 10.41 -33.84
CA PHE A 264 -14.97 10.50 -35.27
C PHE A 264 -14.61 9.18 -35.99
N CYS A 265 -13.38 8.70 -35.81
CA CYS A 265 -12.93 7.45 -36.42
C CYS A 265 -13.71 6.25 -35.87
N ALA A 266 -13.94 6.16 -34.56
CA ALA A 266 -14.59 5.01 -33.92
C ALA A 266 -16.08 4.85 -34.27
N ALA A 267 -16.83 5.95 -34.44
CA ALA A 267 -18.30 5.88 -34.46
C ALA A 267 -19.03 6.87 -35.39
N SER A 268 -18.37 7.88 -36.00
CA SER A 268 -19.08 8.84 -36.87
C SER A 268 -19.59 8.22 -38.19
N ARG A 269 -20.76 8.66 -38.63
CA ARG A 269 -21.33 8.36 -39.97
C ARG A 269 -20.62 9.10 -41.12
N ASP A 270 -19.89 10.18 -40.81
CA ASP A 270 -19.25 11.05 -41.82
C ASP A 270 -17.91 10.49 -42.34
N MET A 271 -17.31 9.54 -41.62
CA MET A 271 -16.10 8.85 -42.06
C MET A 271 -16.42 8.03 -43.32
N LYS A 272 -15.54 8.07 -44.32
CA LYS A 272 -15.69 7.32 -45.57
C LYS A 272 -14.67 6.19 -45.70
N ALA A 273 -14.97 5.22 -46.58
CA ALA A 273 -14.14 4.05 -46.83
C ALA A 273 -12.71 4.43 -47.29
N GLU A 274 -12.57 5.47 -48.12
CA GLU A 274 -11.28 5.94 -48.65
C GLU A 274 -10.39 6.59 -47.57
N GLN A 275 -10.92 6.82 -46.36
CA GLN A 275 -10.19 7.36 -45.23
C GLN A 275 -9.68 6.26 -44.28
N SER A 276 -10.09 4.99 -44.46
CA SER A 276 -9.52 3.87 -43.72
C SER A 276 -8.03 3.72 -44.03
N GLY A 277 -7.24 3.30 -43.03
CA GLY A 277 -5.78 3.15 -43.13
C GLY A 277 -4.99 4.45 -43.02
N THR A 278 -5.65 5.61 -43.06
CA THR A 278 -4.98 6.92 -43.04
C THR A 278 -4.64 7.41 -41.63
N TYR A 279 -3.84 8.49 -41.57
CA TYR A 279 -3.45 9.19 -40.35
C TYR A 279 -4.29 10.47 -40.22
N PHE A 280 -5.05 10.59 -39.13
CA PHE A 280 -5.93 11.72 -38.84
C PHE A 280 -5.34 12.67 -37.80
N GLU A 281 -5.69 13.94 -37.90
CA GLU A 281 -5.33 15.03 -36.98
C GLU A 281 -6.57 15.92 -36.74
N ILE A 282 -6.70 16.57 -35.56
CA ILE A 282 -7.90 17.35 -35.16
C ILE A 282 -8.39 18.30 -36.25
N PHE A 283 -7.48 18.97 -36.97
CA PHE A 283 -7.80 20.01 -37.94
C PHE A 283 -7.71 19.55 -39.41
N GLY A 284 -6.88 18.55 -39.72
CA GLY A 284 -6.73 17.97 -41.06
C GLY A 284 -7.81 16.93 -41.35
N ARG A 285 -8.94 17.34 -41.93
CA ARG A 285 -10.12 16.45 -42.09
C ARG A 285 -10.11 15.53 -43.31
N PHE A 286 -9.16 15.71 -44.24
CA PHE A 286 -8.99 14.86 -45.42
C PHE A 286 -7.49 14.76 -45.77
N LEU A 287 -7.06 13.56 -46.20
CA LEU A 287 -5.69 13.17 -46.57
C LEU A 287 -4.68 13.12 -45.41
N GLU A 288 -3.61 12.34 -45.60
CA GLU A 288 -2.49 12.25 -44.65
C GLU A 288 -1.75 13.60 -44.55
N PRO A 289 -1.34 14.05 -43.34
CA PRO A 289 -0.62 15.30 -43.20
C PRO A 289 0.70 15.32 -43.99
N CYS A 290 1.00 16.45 -44.62
CA CYS A 290 2.23 16.66 -45.39
C CYS A 290 3.51 16.56 -44.55
N TRP A 291 3.39 16.74 -43.23
CA TRP A 291 4.49 16.67 -42.27
C TRP A 291 4.80 15.25 -41.76
N GLN A 292 3.98 14.24 -42.09
CA GLN A 292 4.20 12.85 -41.68
C GLN A 292 5.54 12.30 -42.21
N SER A 293 6.28 11.57 -41.39
CA SER A 293 7.63 11.09 -41.76
C SER A 293 7.64 10.15 -42.98
N SER A 294 8.72 10.20 -43.76
CA SER A 294 8.93 9.29 -44.90
C SER A 294 8.93 7.81 -44.48
N ALA A 295 9.55 7.49 -43.33
CA ALA A 295 9.53 6.16 -42.74
C ALA A 295 8.10 5.67 -42.44
N ALA A 296 7.18 6.56 -42.02
CA ALA A 296 5.79 6.16 -41.84
C ALA A 296 5.11 5.75 -43.16
N LYS A 297 5.56 6.26 -44.32
CA LYS A 297 4.97 5.94 -45.64
C LYS A 297 5.67 4.78 -46.36
N ASP A 298 6.69 4.16 -45.75
CA ASP A 298 7.44 3.05 -46.37
C ASP A 298 6.70 1.71 -46.25
N GLY A 299 6.16 1.22 -47.37
CA GLY A 299 5.49 -0.08 -47.45
C GLY A 299 6.38 -1.29 -47.11
N LYS A 300 7.70 -1.21 -47.32
CA LYS A 300 8.63 -2.28 -46.92
C LYS A 300 8.82 -2.32 -45.41
N LEU A 301 8.77 -1.16 -44.75
CA LEU A 301 8.84 -1.05 -43.30
C LEU A 301 7.54 -1.58 -42.64
N VAL A 302 6.38 -1.39 -43.28
CA VAL A 302 5.11 -2.01 -42.86
C VAL A 302 5.20 -3.53 -42.88
N GLU A 303 5.65 -4.12 -43.99
CA GLU A 303 5.77 -5.58 -44.14
C GLU A 303 6.78 -6.18 -43.16
N ARG A 304 7.97 -5.57 -43.04
CA ARG A 304 9.01 -6.01 -42.10
C ARG A 304 8.60 -5.90 -40.63
N LEU A 305 7.79 -4.90 -40.27
CA LEU A 305 7.28 -4.76 -38.91
C LEU A 305 6.28 -5.87 -38.57
N GLU A 306 5.32 -6.18 -39.45
CA GLU A 306 4.35 -7.26 -39.21
C GLU A 306 5.04 -8.63 -39.16
N GLU A 307 5.99 -8.91 -40.06
CA GLU A 307 6.78 -10.14 -40.03
C GLU A 307 7.55 -10.28 -38.70
N TRP A 308 8.23 -9.23 -38.27
CA TRP A 308 8.99 -9.23 -37.02
C TRP A 308 8.10 -9.39 -35.78
N THR A 309 6.99 -8.63 -35.70
CA THR A 309 6.08 -8.69 -34.54
C THR A 309 5.41 -10.06 -34.45
N GLY A 310 4.94 -10.61 -35.59
CA GLY A 310 4.41 -11.96 -35.65
C GLY A 310 5.44 -13.02 -35.29
N GLU A 311 6.71 -12.86 -35.68
CA GLU A 311 7.79 -13.79 -35.31
C GLU A 311 8.06 -13.83 -33.80
N VAL A 312 8.10 -12.67 -33.15
CA VAL A 312 8.38 -12.56 -31.71
C VAL A 312 7.18 -12.99 -30.87
N MET A 313 5.98 -12.54 -31.20
CA MET A 313 4.76 -12.96 -30.48
C MET A 313 4.48 -14.46 -30.64
N ARG A 314 4.90 -15.09 -31.74
CA ARG A 314 4.82 -16.55 -31.92
C ARG A 314 5.85 -17.31 -31.07
N LYS A 315 7.08 -16.79 -30.96
CA LYS A 315 8.11 -17.33 -30.04
C LYS A 315 7.71 -17.25 -28.58
N GLU A 316 7.01 -16.17 -28.19
CA GLU A 316 6.53 -15.94 -26.83
C GLU A 316 5.18 -16.64 -26.52
N GLY A 317 4.61 -17.39 -27.48
CA GLY A 317 3.33 -18.09 -27.31
C GLY A 317 2.11 -17.16 -27.19
N LYS A 318 2.22 -15.90 -27.64
CA LYS A 318 1.18 -14.86 -27.62
C LYS A 318 0.40 -14.77 -28.94
N ASP A 319 0.83 -15.45 -30.00
CA ASP A 319 0.17 -15.49 -31.31
C ASP A 319 -0.91 -16.60 -31.38
N LEU A 320 -2.17 -16.21 -31.64
CA LEU A 320 -3.32 -17.10 -31.81
C LEU A 320 -3.26 -17.96 -33.08
N ARG A 321 -2.44 -17.58 -34.07
CA ARG A 321 -2.24 -18.35 -35.32
C ARG A 321 -1.60 -19.72 -35.06
N ILE A 322 -0.96 -19.91 -33.89
CA ILE A 322 -0.52 -21.24 -33.40
C ILE A 322 -1.71 -22.08 -32.92
N LEU A 323 -2.65 -21.46 -32.20
CA LEU A 323 -3.72 -22.16 -31.50
C LEU A 323 -4.82 -22.69 -32.43
N SER A 324 -5.00 -22.09 -33.61
CA SER A 324 -5.86 -22.67 -34.67
C SER A 324 -5.23 -23.94 -35.25
N ALA A 325 -3.93 -23.91 -35.59
CA ALA A 325 -3.20 -25.09 -36.07
C ALA A 325 -3.12 -26.20 -35.01
N ALA A 326 -2.90 -25.84 -33.75
CA ALA A 326 -2.88 -26.79 -32.63
C ALA A 326 -4.25 -27.42 -32.37
N ARG A 327 -5.37 -26.69 -32.59
CA ARG A 327 -6.72 -27.26 -32.49
C ARG A 327 -6.96 -28.37 -33.52
N VAL A 328 -6.59 -28.12 -34.78
CA VAL A 328 -6.68 -29.13 -35.84
C VAL A 328 -5.81 -30.35 -35.51
N TYR A 329 -4.56 -30.14 -35.06
CA TYR A 329 -3.67 -31.25 -34.67
C TYR A 329 -4.20 -32.09 -33.49
N VAL A 330 -4.85 -31.47 -32.51
CA VAL A 330 -5.42 -32.18 -31.35
C VAL A 330 -6.71 -32.92 -31.74
N GLU A 331 -7.54 -32.37 -32.62
CA GLU A 331 -8.76 -33.03 -33.11
C GLU A 331 -8.45 -34.18 -34.07
N GLU A 332 -7.41 -34.08 -34.92
CA GLU A 332 -7.00 -35.19 -35.80
C GLU A 332 -6.24 -36.32 -35.07
N HIS A 333 -5.35 -36.00 -34.11
CA HIS A 333 -4.66 -37.06 -33.35
C HIS A 333 -5.53 -37.76 -32.30
N ALA A 334 -6.67 -37.19 -31.89
CA ALA A 334 -7.65 -37.86 -31.04
C ALA A 334 -8.27 -39.11 -31.70
N ILE A 335 -8.18 -39.24 -33.03
CA ILE A 335 -8.81 -40.32 -33.80
C ILE A 335 -7.91 -41.57 -33.90
N HIS A 336 -6.60 -41.47 -33.63
CA HIS A 336 -5.64 -42.50 -34.05
C HIS A 336 -4.84 -43.24 -32.96
N THR A 337 -5.25 -43.22 -31.69
CA THR A 337 -4.51 -43.92 -30.60
C THR A 337 -5.37 -44.69 -29.60
N ARG A 338 -6.20 -45.66 -30.06
CA ARG A 338 -6.66 -46.73 -29.16
C ARG A 338 -6.98 -48.07 -29.84
N CYS A 339 -5.95 -48.77 -30.31
CA CYS A 339 -6.01 -50.21 -30.55
C CYS A 339 -4.69 -50.89 -30.17
N GLU A 340 -4.63 -51.43 -28.94
CA GLU A 340 -4.22 -52.82 -28.69
C GLU A 340 -4.55 -53.23 -27.25
N LYS A 341 -4.41 -54.53 -26.95
CA LYS A 341 -4.95 -55.17 -25.74
C LYS A 341 -3.86 -55.51 -24.73
N THR A 342 -4.28 -55.63 -23.48
CA THR A 342 -3.53 -56.35 -22.43
C THR A 342 -3.41 -57.84 -22.77
N THR A 343 -2.20 -58.38 -22.65
CA THR A 343 -1.93 -59.80 -22.37
C THR A 343 -0.92 -59.89 -21.22
N CYS A 344 -1.06 -60.90 -20.36
CA CYS A 344 -0.37 -60.98 -19.08
C CYS A 344 1.15 -61.24 -19.23
N PRO A 345 1.98 -60.81 -18.26
CA PRO A 345 3.35 -61.26 -18.14
C PRO A 345 3.43 -62.66 -17.51
N ALA A 346 4.33 -63.49 -18.04
CA ALA A 346 4.86 -64.68 -17.39
C ALA A 346 6.36 -64.76 -17.71
N ASP A 347 7.11 -65.44 -16.84
CA ASP A 347 8.50 -65.90 -17.00
C ASP A 347 9.61 -64.87 -17.31
N LEU A 348 10.27 -64.48 -16.22
CA LEU A 348 11.70 -64.73 -15.95
C LEU A 348 12.84 -64.09 -16.80
N GLN A 349 13.88 -63.70 -16.04
CA GLN A 349 15.32 -63.60 -16.37
C GLN A 349 15.93 -62.31 -16.95
N LEU A 350 16.63 -61.60 -16.04
CA LEU A 350 18.09 -61.34 -16.11
C LEU A 350 18.69 -60.73 -17.40
N ARG A 351 18.88 -59.40 -17.43
CA ARG A 351 20.20 -58.75 -17.15
C ARG A 351 20.20 -57.23 -17.37
N ASP A 352 20.58 -56.55 -16.29
CA ASP A 352 21.63 -55.53 -16.12
C ASP A 352 22.36 -54.88 -17.34
N SER A 353 23.07 -53.79 -17.03
CA SER A 353 24.03 -52.99 -17.82
C SER A 353 23.47 -51.87 -18.73
N SER A 354 23.57 -50.67 -18.16
CA SER A 354 23.55 -49.35 -18.81
C SER A 354 24.96 -49.00 -19.37
N PRO A 355 25.29 -47.79 -19.88
CA PRO A 355 24.51 -46.71 -20.54
C PRO A 355 25.22 -46.09 -21.78
N LYS A 356 24.69 -44.96 -22.30
CA LYS A 356 25.37 -43.92 -23.17
C LYS A 356 25.73 -44.37 -24.61
N ARG A 357 26.10 -43.51 -25.57
CA ARG A 357 25.80 -42.09 -26.00
C ARG A 357 26.74 -41.82 -27.21
N ILE A 358 26.46 -40.80 -28.06
CA ILE A 358 27.31 -40.33 -29.20
C ILE A 358 27.19 -41.28 -30.42
N LYS A 359 26.75 -40.91 -31.64
CA LYS A 359 27.00 -39.80 -32.62
C LYS A 359 28.19 -40.05 -33.57
N LEU A 360 28.04 -39.54 -34.80
CA LEU A 360 28.94 -39.64 -35.98
C LEU A 360 28.92 -41.04 -36.63
N ALA A 361 28.59 -41.27 -37.91
CA ALA A 361 28.98 -40.67 -39.20
C ALA A 361 30.31 -41.26 -39.77
N ALA A 362 30.47 -41.53 -41.07
CA ALA A 362 29.52 -41.69 -42.19
C ALA A 362 30.25 -42.29 -43.42
N LYS A 363 29.55 -43.02 -44.30
CA LYS A 363 30.05 -43.56 -45.61
C LYS A 363 31.20 -44.60 -45.44
N GLU A 364 31.64 -45.36 -46.46
CA GLU A 364 31.26 -45.44 -47.88
C GLU A 364 31.28 -46.90 -48.43
N ARG A 365 30.86 -47.02 -49.69
CA ARG A 365 31.06 -48.07 -50.71
C ARG A 365 32.52 -48.61 -50.79
N THR A 366 32.87 -49.74 -51.43
CA THR A 366 32.22 -50.68 -52.40
C THR A 366 32.88 -52.09 -52.27
N GLU A 367 32.48 -53.21 -52.89
CA GLU A 367 32.66 -53.64 -54.32
C GLU A 367 31.84 -54.94 -54.68
N LYS A 368 32.21 -55.72 -55.72
CA LYS A 368 31.35 -56.71 -56.44
C LYS A 368 31.85 -58.17 -56.47
N SER A 369 30.91 -59.12 -56.55
CA SER A 369 30.86 -60.33 -57.44
C SER A 369 29.48 -61.01 -57.23
N ASP A 370 28.69 -61.49 -58.22
CA ASP A 370 28.89 -62.46 -59.31
C ASP A 370 28.92 -63.95 -58.83
N VAL A 371 28.20 -64.95 -59.39
CA VAL A 371 27.16 -64.98 -60.46
C VAL A 371 26.33 -66.32 -60.44
N VAL A 372 25.32 -66.48 -61.33
CA VAL A 372 24.41 -67.65 -61.60
C VAL A 372 23.19 -67.81 -60.65
N ARG A 373 21.88 -67.84 -61.01
CA ARG A 373 21.03 -67.87 -62.24
C ARG A 373 20.33 -69.21 -62.59
N ARG A 374 19.06 -69.41 -62.14
CA ARG A 374 17.88 -70.03 -62.84
C ARG A 374 16.80 -70.49 -61.81
N SER A 375 15.49 -70.62 -62.10
CA SER A 375 14.59 -69.98 -63.09
C SER A 375 13.13 -70.46 -62.95
N ARG A 376 12.20 -69.70 -63.56
CA ARG A 376 10.82 -70.09 -64.00
C ARG A 376 9.67 -70.07 -62.98
N SER A 377 8.47 -70.08 -63.57
CA SER A 377 7.14 -69.76 -63.07
C SER A 377 6.15 -70.91 -63.30
N SER A 378 5.05 -70.97 -62.53
CA SER A 378 3.72 -71.26 -63.12
C SER A 378 2.55 -71.01 -62.15
N ASN A 379 1.44 -70.52 -62.71
CA ASN A 379 0.08 -70.71 -62.21
C ASN A 379 -0.40 -72.12 -62.67
N PRO A 380 -1.39 -72.78 -62.02
CA PRO A 380 -2.77 -72.63 -62.50
C PRO A 380 -3.91 -72.85 -61.46
N ARG A 381 -5.15 -72.79 -61.95
CA ARG A 381 -6.44 -72.92 -61.24
C ARG A 381 -6.89 -74.39 -60.99
N MET A 382 -7.97 -74.49 -60.20
CA MET A 382 -9.27 -75.17 -60.48
C MET A 382 -9.68 -76.46 -59.71
N ARG A 383 -10.94 -76.44 -59.21
CA ARG A 383 -11.90 -77.58 -59.00
C ARG A 383 -11.57 -78.59 -57.86
N THR A 384 -12.50 -79.37 -57.25
CA THR A 384 -14.00 -79.43 -57.23
C THR A 384 -14.56 -80.33 -56.10
N SER A 385 -15.76 -80.01 -55.57
CA SER A 385 -16.81 -80.96 -55.05
C SER A 385 -16.44 -81.87 -53.84
N VAL A 386 -17.31 -82.66 -53.16
CA VAL A 386 -18.62 -83.31 -53.46
C VAL A 386 -19.57 -83.32 -52.23
N SER A 387 -20.87 -83.49 -52.49
CA SER A 387 -22.04 -83.64 -51.59
C SER A 387 -22.02 -84.84 -50.60
N ARG A 388 -22.91 -84.88 -49.59
CA ARG A 388 -24.27 -85.52 -49.58
C ARG A 388 -24.95 -85.34 -48.19
N SER A 389 -26.26 -85.57 -47.93
CA SER A 389 -27.50 -85.72 -48.74
C SER A 389 -28.75 -85.90 -47.83
N ALA A 390 -29.96 -85.57 -48.34
CA ALA A 390 -31.27 -86.20 -48.04
C ALA A 390 -31.90 -86.02 -46.61
N GLU A 391 -33.24 -86.00 -46.38
CA GLU A 391 -34.47 -85.72 -47.16
C GLU A 391 -35.69 -85.70 -46.18
N ALA A 392 -36.95 -85.33 -46.47
CA ALA A 392 -37.63 -84.79 -47.66
C ALA A 392 -38.59 -83.61 -47.23
N ARG A 393 -39.92 -83.49 -47.45
CA ARG A 393 -40.95 -84.28 -48.19
C ARG A 393 -42.16 -83.41 -48.65
N VAL A 394 -42.25 -83.15 -49.97
CA VAL A 394 -43.48 -82.93 -50.77
C VAL A 394 -44.27 -81.59 -50.64
N ARG A 395 -44.82 -81.17 -51.80
CA ARG A 395 -45.59 -79.96 -52.21
C ARG A 395 -47.11 -80.31 -52.37
N PRO A 396 -48.10 -79.50 -52.87
CA PRO A 396 -48.03 -78.37 -53.83
C PRO A 396 -48.98 -77.14 -53.60
N VAL A 397 -48.62 -75.89 -53.99
CA VAL A 397 -48.75 -75.13 -55.27
C VAL A 397 -50.08 -74.41 -55.53
N SER A 398 -50.01 -73.06 -55.58
CA SER A 398 -50.50 -72.15 -56.65
C SER A 398 -49.75 -70.81 -56.41
N ASP A 399 -48.94 -70.23 -57.30
CA ASP A 399 -49.20 -69.66 -58.65
C ASP A 399 -50.11 -68.42 -58.58
N ALA A 400 -49.90 -67.28 -59.27
CA ALA A 400 -48.77 -66.65 -60.00
C ALA A 400 -49.23 -65.19 -60.33
N ASP A 401 -48.50 -64.19 -60.83
CA ASP A 401 -47.07 -63.95 -61.12
C ASP A 401 -46.81 -62.40 -61.11
N PRO A 402 -45.57 -61.87 -61.02
CA PRO A 402 -45.33 -60.42 -60.77
C PRO A 402 -44.58 -59.65 -61.87
N HIS A 403 -44.87 -58.35 -62.01
CA HIS A 403 -44.01 -57.32 -62.63
C HIS A 403 -44.28 -55.94 -61.99
N ASN A 404 -43.31 -55.04 -61.73
CA ASN A 404 -41.86 -55.18 -61.58
C ASN A 404 -41.31 -53.95 -60.79
N GLN A 405 -40.36 -54.15 -59.87
CA GLN A 405 -39.37 -53.21 -59.26
C GLN A 405 -39.64 -51.67 -59.24
N LYS A 406 -39.39 -50.90 -58.16
CA LYS A 406 -38.43 -51.07 -57.03
C LYS A 406 -38.76 -50.04 -55.92
N GLN A 407 -38.86 -50.47 -54.65
CA GLN A 407 -38.45 -49.64 -53.49
C GLN A 407 -38.29 -50.50 -52.23
N LYS A 408 -37.31 -50.17 -51.37
CA LYS A 408 -37.16 -50.77 -50.03
C LYS A 408 -37.70 -49.80 -48.99
N LYS A 409 -38.41 -50.30 -47.98
CA LYS A 409 -38.47 -49.69 -46.65
C LYS A 409 -38.02 -50.72 -45.61
N ALA A 410 -37.19 -50.28 -44.67
CA ALA A 410 -36.63 -51.15 -43.63
C ALA A 410 -37.60 -51.26 -42.44
N SER A 411 -37.54 -52.38 -41.73
CA SER A 411 -38.24 -52.55 -40.45
C SER A 411 -37.56 -51.76 -39.33
N GLN A 412 -38.37 -51.18 -38.46
CA GLN A 412 -37.94 -50.21 -37.47
C GLN A 412 -37.48 -50.92 -36.18
N ARG A 413 -36.18 -51.01 -35.94
CA ARG A 413 -35.61 -51.36 -34.63
C ARG A 413 -35.30 -50.08 -33.86
N CYS A 414 -36.00 -49.86 -32.75
CA CYS A 414 -35.56 -48.89 -31.74
C CYS A 414 -34.32 -49.43 -31.03
N HIS A 415 -33.29 -48.60 -30.90
CA HIS A 415 -32.15 -48.87 -30.04
C HIS A 415 -32.43 -48.26 -28.66
N ASN A 416 -32.54 -49.10 -27.63
CA ASN A 416 -32.64 -48.62 -26.25
C ASN A 416 -31.26 -48.06 -25.84
N ALA A 417 -31.20 -46.75 -25.58
CA ALA A 417 -30.03 -46.13 -24.94
C ALA A 417 -30.25 -46.09 -23.42
N SER A 418 -29.44 -46.81 -22.66
CA SER A 418 -29.34 -46.60 -21.21
C SER A 418 -28.52 -45.34 -20.94
N LEU A 419 -28.97 -44.51 -20.00
CA LEU A 419 -28.20 -43.39 -19.44
C LEU A 419 -27.43 -43.79 -18.16
N VAL A 420 -27.65 -45.00 -17.64
CA VAL A 420 -26.97 -45.54 -16.46
C VAL A 420 -25.83 -46.45 -16.91
N THR A 421 -24.68 -46.34 -16.25
CA THR A 421 -23.46 -47.11 -16.51
C THR A 421 -23.65 -48.60 -16.25
N HIS A 422 -23.33 -49.45 -17.24
CA HIS A 422 -23.32 -50.92 -17.11
C HIS A 422 -22.13 -51.46 -16.28
N THR A 423 -21.67 -50.72 -15.27
CA THR A 423 -20.49 -51.04 -14.48
C THR A 423 -20.75 -50.73 -13.00
N SER A 424 -20.67 -51.75 -12.15
CA SER A 424 -20.64 -51.66 -10.69
C SER A 424 -19.36 -51.00 -10.12
N ALA A 425 -18.44 -50.60 -11.01
CA ALA A 425 -17.17 -49.94 -10.70
C ALA A 425 -17.20 -48.47 -11.17
N PRO A 426 -17.81 -47.53 -10.41
CA PRO A 426 -17.96 -46.13 -10.82
C PRO A 426 -16.62 -45.43 -11.05
N LEU A 427 -15.59 -45.71 -10.25
CA LEU A 427 -14.24 -45.13 -10.40
C LEU A 427 -13.50 -45.62 -11.66
N ALA A 428 -13.93 -46.74 -12.25
CA ALA A 428 -13.39 -47.23 -13.53
C ALA A 428 -14.06 -46.56 -14.76
N SER A 429 -15.15 -45.82 -14.56
CA SER A 429 -15.90 -45.20 -15.66
C SER A 429 -15.19 -43.95 -16.21
N ARG A 430 -15.10 -43.84 -17.54
CA ARG A 430 -14.47 -42.68 -18.23
C ARG A 430 -15.49 -41.62 -18.64
N ILE A 431 -16.63 -41.54 -17.96
CA ILE A 431 -17.79 -40.74 -18.39
C ILE A 431 -17.93 -39.54 -17.44
N SER A 432 -18.21 -38.37 -18.01
CA SER A 432 -18.51 -37.16 -17.24
C SER A 432 -19.77 -37.34 -16.38
N ILE A 433 -19.72 -36.88 -15.12
CA ILE A 433 -20.79 -36.77 -14.11
C ILE A 433 -22.15 -37.32 -14.59
N PRO A 434 -22.61 -38.48 -14.08
CA PRO A 434 -23.83 -39.11 -14.58
C PRO A 434 -25.07 -38.23 -14.38
N PRO A 435 -26.08 -38.33 -15.26
CA PRO A 435 -27.35 -37.64 -15.06
C PRO A 435 -28.02 -38.15 -13.77
N ARG A 436 -28.56 -37.22 -12.98
CA ARG A 436 -29.24 -37.50 -11.70
C ARG A 436 -30.27 -38.61 -11.85
N ALA A 437 -30.22 -39.63 -10.98
CA ALA A 437 -31.17 -40.74 -10.96
C ALA A 437 -32.60 -40.23 -10.73
N SER A 438 -32.77 -39.21 -9.89
CA SER A 438 -34.03 -38.48 -9.66
C SER A 438 -34.62 -37.78 -10.90
N LYS A 439 -33.89 -37.73 -12.01
CA LYS A 439 -34.32 -37.19 -13.31
C LYS A 439 -34.31 -38.23 -14.44
N ALA A 440 -34.12 -39.50 -14.14
CA ALA A 440 -34.23 -40.57 -15.12
C ALA A 440 -35.68 -40.71 -15.63
N PRO A 441 -35.90 -41.16 -16.88
CA PRO A 441 -37.23 -41.55 -17.33
C PRO A 441 -37.75 -42.76 -16.55
N ILE A 442 -39.08 -42.89 -16.44
CA ILE A 442 -39.76 -43.97 -15.68
C ILE A 442 -39.29 -45.37 -16.12
N SER A 443 -38.97 -45.55 -17.40
CA SER A 443 -38.45 -46.81 -17.97
C SER A 443 -37.03 -47.20 -17.54
N LEU A 444 -36.34 -46.36 -16.76
CA LEU A 444 -35.00 -46.60 -16.20
C LEU A 444 -34.98 -46.55 -14.65
N HIS A 445 -36.14 -46.54 -14.00
CA HIS A 445 -36.20 -46.68 -12.54
C HIS A 445 -35.89 -48.14 -12.12
N PRO A 446 -35.30 -48.37 -10.94
CA PRO A 446 -35.07 -49.71 -10.40
C PRO A 446 -36.39 -50.39 -10.00
N ARG A 447 -36.30 -51.68 -9.64
CA ARG A 447 -37.43 -52.42 -9.04
C ARG A 447 -37.71 -51.89 -7.63
N ASP A 448 -38.94 -52.02 -7.16
CA ASP A 448 -39.26 -51.67 -5.77
C ASP A 448 -38.52 -52.59 -4.80
N LEU A 449 -37.88 -52.01 -3.77
CA LEU A 449 -37.10 -52.75 -2.76
C LEU A 449 -37.91 -53.88 -2.09
N ARG A 450 -39.24 -53.75 -2.04
CA ARG A 450 -40.19 -54.71 -1.48
C ARG A 450 -40.30 -56.01 -2.29
N GLU A 451 -39.86 -56.00 -3.55
CA GLU A 451 -39.86 -57.16 -4.45
C GLU A 451 -38.55 -57.96 -4.38
N LEU A 452 -37.57 -57.49 -3.61
CA LEU A 452 -36.23 -58.10 -3.47
C LEU A 452 -36.12 -58.90 -2.16
N SER A 453 -35.40 -60.02 -2.19
CA SER A 453 -35.00 -60.74 -0.98
C SER A 453 -34.06 -59.89 -0.11
N LEU A 454 -33.94 -60.20 1.18
CA LEU A 454 -33.13 -59.42 2.12
C LEU A 454 -31.65 -59.33 1.69
N GLU A 455 -31.08 -60.44 1.20
CA GLU A 455 -29.73 -60.49 0.62
C GLU A 455 -29.60 -59.58 -0.62
N ALA A 456 -30.62 -59.53 -1.47
CA ALA A 456 -30.64 -58.67 -2.66
C ALA A 456 -30.88 -57.19 -2.32
N GLN A 457 -31.64 -56.89 -1.24
CA GLN A 457 -31.75 -55.53 -0.69
C GLN A 457 -30.40 -55.07 -0.12
N GLU A 458 -29.71 -55.92 0.64
CA GLU A 458 -28.40 -55.60 1.21
C GLU A 458 -27.36 -55.33 0.12
N ALA A 459 -27.23 -56.23 -0.86
CA ALA A 459 -26.29 -56.06 -1.98
C ALA A 459 -26.60 -54.81 -2.82
N ALA A 460 -27.88 -54.54 -3.10
CA ALA A 460 -28.30 -53.35 -3.84
C ALA A 460 -28.01 -52.05 -3.08
N ILE A 461 -28.20 -52.03 -1.75
CA ILE A 461 -27.88 -50.86 -0.92
C ILE A 461 -26.37 -50.67 -0.76
N ILE A 462 -25.56 -51.74 -0.73
CA ILE A 462 -24.09 -51.61 -0.72
C ILE A 462 -23.57 -51.00 -2.03
N GLU A 463 -24.07 -51.45 -3.19
CA GLU A 463 -23.72 -50.86 -4.49
C GLU A 463 -24.11 -49.37 -4.56
N ASP A 464 -25.31 -49.03 -4.09
CA ASP A 464 -25.79 -47.64 -4.03
C ASP A 464 -24.99 -46.78 -3.05
N LEU A 465 -24.62 -47.32 -1.88
CA LEU A 465 -23.80 -46.63 -0.89
C LEU A 465 -22.39 -46.34 -1.43
N LEU A 466 -21.76 -47.26 -2.14
CA LEU A 466 -20.44 -47.00 -2.77
C LEU A 466 -20.51 -45.82 -3.75
N VAL A 467 -21.61 -45.68 -4.51
CA VAL A 467 -21.87 -44.51 -5.37
C VAL A 467 -22.11 -43.23 -4.54
N VAL A 468 -22.93 -43.31 -3.50
CA VAL A 468 -23.32 -42.17 -2.65
C VAL A 468 -22.16 -41.66 -1.79
N LEU A 469 -21.24 -42.52 -1.34
CA LEU A 469 -20.04 -42.14 -0.58
C LEU A 469 -19.07 -41.26 -1.39
N MET A 470 -19.20 -41.20 -2.72
CA MET A 470 -18.52 -40.24 -3.60
C MET A 470 -19.33 -38.96 -3.89
N GLY A 471 -20.47 -38.76 -3.23
CA GLY A 471 -21.33 -37.57 -3.36
C GLY A 471 -22.26 -37.54 -4.58
N LEU A 472 -22.56 -38.70 -5.17
CA LEU A 472 -23.50 -38.85 -6.29
C LEU A 472 -24.89 -39.32 -5.82
N GLU A 473 -25.90 -39.25 -6.70
CA GLU A 473 -27.19 -39.93 -6.47
C GLU A 473 -27.06 -41.40 -6.85
N GLY A 474 -27.59 -42.29 -6.00
CA GLY A 474 -27.80 -43.71 -6.31
C GLY A 474 -29.19 -43.98 -6.89
N GLN A 475 -29.45 -45.25 -7.21
CA GLN A 475 -30.72 -45.75 -7.75
C GLN A 475 -31.81 -45.84 -6.67
N TYR A 476 -31.44 -46.16 -5.43
CA TYR A 476 -32.33 -46.34 -4.27
C TYR A 476 -32.16 -45.23 -3.22
N ILE A 477 -31.06 -44.49 -3.28
CA ILE A 477 -30.70 -43.42 -2.36
C ILE A 477 -30.55 -42.11 -3.16
N HIS A 478 -31.40 -41.14 -2.88
CA HIS A 478 -31.47 -39.88 -3.63
C HIS A 478 -31.19 -38.67 -2.73
N PHE A 479 -30.92 -37.51 -3.34
CA PHE A 479 -30.92 -36.25 -2.60
C PHE A 479 -32.33 -35.88 -2.12
N ALA A 480 -32.43 -35.30 -0.92
CA ALA A 480 -33.67 -34.76 -0.39
C ALA A 480 -34.16 -33.59 -1.25
N LYS A 481 -35.50 -33.47 -1.40
CA LYS A 481 -36.17 -32.42 -2.18
C LYS A 481 -35.69 -30.96 -1.94
N PRO A 482 -35.33 -30.50 -0.73
CA PRO A 482 -34.84 -29.14 -0.55
C PRO A 482 -33.40 -28.89 -1.02
N TYR A 483 -32.58 -29.93 -1.25
CA TYR A 483 -31.17 -29.76 -1.65
C TYR A 483 -31.04 -29.48 -3.15
N ASN A 484 -30.47 -28.32 -3.50
CA ASN A 484 -30.12 -27.99 -4.88
C ASN A 484 -28.60 -28.02 -5.12
N PRO A 485 -28.05 -29.07 -5.79
CA PRO A 485 -26.64 -29.14 -6.17
C PRO A 485 -26.12 -27.98 -7.04
N SER A 486 -27.00 -27.12 -7.57
CA SER A 486 -26.63 -25.92 -8.32
C SER A 486 -26.55 -24.65 -7.47
N ALA A 487 -26.94 -24.70 -6.19
CA ALA A 487 -26.85 -23.58 -5.25
C ALA A 487 -25.62 -23.72 -4.35
N GLU A 488 -24.84 -22.64 -4.20
CA GLU A 488 -23.57 -22.69 -3.46
C GLU A 488 -23.75 -22.90 -1.96
N LYS A 489 -24.77 -22.29 -1.35
CA LYS A 489 -25.10 -22.47 0.08
C LYS A 489 -25.45 -23.93 0.38
N ASP A 490 -26.33 -24.52 -0.42
CA ASP A 490 -26.74 -25.92 -0.31
C ASP A 490 -25.53 -26.84 -0.43
N ARG A 491 -24.69 -26.64 -1.47
CA ARG A 491 -23.45 -27.42 -1.67
C ARG A 491 -22.53 -27.36 -0.44
N LEU A 492 -22.40 -26.20 0.21
CA LEU A 492 -21.55 -26.01 1.40
C LEU A 492 -22.13 -26.65 2.67
N ALA A 493 -23.45 -26.75 2.81
CA ALA A 493 -24.10 -27.52 3.88
C ALA A 493 -24.06 -29.04 3.62
N GLY A 494 -24.13 -29.43 2.35
CA GLY A 494 -24.10 -30.82 1.89
C GLY A 494 -25.49 -31.44 1.65
N PRO A 495 -25.54 -32.54 0.89
CA PRO A 495 -26.76 -33.29 0.61
C PRO A 495 -27.27 -34.01 1.85
N VAL A 496 -28.54 -33.78 2.19
CA VAL A 496 -29.32 -34.74 2.98
C VAL A 496 -29.78 -35.85 2.02
N PHE A 497 -29.51 -37.10 2.37
CA PHE A 497 -29.91 -38.26 1.57
C PHE A 497 -31.23 -38.87 2.06
N VAL A 498 -32.01 -39.44 1.13
CA VAL A 498 -33.29 -40.10 1.39
C VAL A 498 -33.32 -41.45 0.69
N ILE A 499 -33.68 -42.51 1.43
CA ILE A 499 -33.80 -43.89 0.94
C ILE A 499 -35.22 -44.13 0.41
N LEU A 500 -35.37 -44.86 -0.68
CA LEU A 500 -36.69 -45.23 -1.23
C LEU A 500 -37.52 -46.13 -0.28
N PRO A 501 -38.86 -46.03 -0.30
CA PRO A 501 -39.73 -46.60 0.73
C PRO A 501 -40.01 -48.11 0.56
N GLY A 502 -39.02 -48.94 0.89
CA GLY A 502 -39.18 -50.40 0.94
C GLY A 502 -38.10 -51.20 1.68
N LEU A 503 -36.98 -50.57 2.05
CA LEU A 503 -35.86 -51.22 2.75
C LEU A 503 -36.27 -51.74 4.15
N ASP A 504 -35.81 -52.94 4.50
CA ASP A 504 -35.94 -53.52 5.85
C ASP A 504 -35.41 -52.57 6.96
N PRO A 505 -36.07 -52.48 8.14
CA PRO A 505 -35.62 -51.62 9.24
C PRO A 505 -34.18 -51.88 9.71
N SER A 506 -33.73 -53.14 9.76
CA SER A 506 -32.40 -53.50 10.28
C SER A 506 -31.26 -52.99 9.39
N LEU A 507 -31.45 -53.04 8.07
CA LEU A 507 -30.52 -52.46 7.09
C LEU A 507 -30.60 -50.93 7.06
N ARG A 508 -31.82 -50.38 7.28
CA ARG A 508 -32.09 -48.94 7.17
C ARG A 508 -31.33 -48.10 8.18
N ASP A 509 -31.34 -48.48 9.46
CA ASP A 509 -30.73 -47.64 10.51
C ASP A 509 -29.20 -47.57 10.35
N LEU A 510 -28.56 -48.69 10.00
CA LEU A 510 -27.14 -48.74 9.66
C LEU A 510 -26.83 -47.94 8.37
N THR A 511 -27.70 -48.01 7.36
CA THR A 511 -27.58 -47.17 6.14
C THR A 511 -27.64 -45.68 6.49
N ILE A 512 -28.56 -45.25 7.35
CA ILE A 512 -28.70 -43.85 7.79
C ILE A 512 -27.46 -43.36 8.55
N GLU A 513 -26.76 -44.21 9.30
CA GLU A 513 -25.50 -43.85 9.92
C GLU A 513 -24.38 -43.63 8.88
N ILE A 514 -24.23 -44.56 7.92
CA ILE A 514 -23.24 -44.47 6.83
C ILE A 514 -23.45 -43.18 6.00
N LEU A 515 -24.70 -42.82 5.71
CA LEU A 515 -25.05 -41.66 4.88
C LEU A 515 -24.55 -40.31 5.44
N LYS A 516 -24.33 -40.19 6.74
CA LYS A 516 -23.73 -38.97 7.35
C LYS A 516 -22.34 -38.70 6.79
N MET A 517 -21.55 -39.75 6.52
CA MET A 517 -20.21 -39.63 5.95
C MET A 517 -20.24 -39.12 4.50
N ALA A 518 -21.22 -39.55 3.70
CA ALA A 518 -21.44 -39.03 2.35
C ALA A 518 -21.79 -37.53 2.35
N THR A 519 -22.63 -37.09 3.30
CA THR A 519 -22.95 -35.66 3.48
C THR A 519 -21.69 -34.85 3.81
N HIS A 520 -20.88 -35.30 4.77
CA HIS A 520 -19.64 -34.63 5.15
C HIS A 520 -18.64 -34.54 3.99
N TYR A 521 -18.41 -35.64 3.25
CA TYR A 521 -17.51 -35.66 2.08
C TYR A 521 -17.97 -34.67 1.00
N SER A 522 -19.26 -34.71 0.64
CA SER A 522 -19.83 -33.85 -0.40
C SER A 522 -19.70 -32.36 -0.06
N ALA A 523 -19.97 -31.99 1.20
CA ALA A 523 -19.79 -30.64 1.70
C ALA A 523 -18.31 -30.20 1.71
N LEU A 524 -17.39 -31.10 2.05
CA LEU A 524 -15.95 -30.82 2.05
C LEU A 524 -15.37 -30.63 0.65
N VAL A 525 -15.84 -31.39 -0.34
CA VAL A 525 -15.48 -31.15 -1.76
C VAL A 525 -15.97 -29.76 -2.21
N ALA A 526 -17.20 -29.38 -1.87
CA ALA A 526 -17.71 -28.04 -2.17
C ALA A 526 -16.95 -26.93 -1.42
N PHE A 527 -16.56 -27.15 -0.16
CA PHE A 527 -15.71 -26.24 0.60
C PHE A 527 -14.34 -26.05 -0.08
N ILE A 528 -13.68 -27.13 -0.49
CA ILE A 528 -12.40 -27.10 -1.21
C ILE A 528 -12.50 -26.36 -2.56
N ASP A 529 -13.63 -26.45 -3.27
CA ASP A 529 -13.88 -25.69 -4.50
C ASP A 529 -14.04 -24.19 -4.23
N VAL A 530 -14.85 -23.82 -3.23
CA VAL A 530 -15.16 -22.43 -2.90
C VAL A 530 -13.96 -21.73 -2.28
N GLN A 531 -13.33 -22.34 -1.26
CA GLN A 531 -12.19 -21.79 -0.54
C GLN A 531 -10.88 -21.82 -1.38
N GLY A 532 -10.88 -22.56 -2.49
CA GLY A 532 -9.83 -22.51 -3.50
C GLY A 532 -9.83 -21.26 -4.40
N ARG A 533 -10.81 -20.35 -4.25
CA ARG A 533 -10.86 -19.07 -4.99
C ARG A 533 -9.73 -18.13 -4.56
N ALA A 534 -9.15 -17.40 -5.53
CA ALA A 534 -8.04 -16.49 -5.29
C ALA A 534 -8.34 -15.46 -4.18
N GLU A 535 -9.55 -14.89 -4.18
CA GLU A 535 -10.04 -13.87 -3.23
C GLU A 535 -9.91 -14.24 -1.75
N LEU A 536 -9.82 -15.54 -1.42
CA LEU A 536 -9.92 -16.06 -0.06
C LEU A 536 -8.56 -16.35 0.61
N GLY A 537 -7.45 -16.08 -0.07
CA GLY A 537 -6.11 -16.01 0.53
C GLY A 537 -5.27 -17.31 0.46
N VAL A 538 -3.95 -17.14 0.57
CA VAL A 538 -2.95 -18.21 0.40
C VAL A 538 -2.96 -19.20 1.56
N VAL A 539 -3.25 -18.74 2.79
CA VAL A 539 -3.41 -19.63 3.96
C VAL A 539 -4.60 -20.57 3.73
N ASN A 540 -5.66 -20.07 3.11
CA ASN A 540 -6.86 -20.81 2.79
C ASN A 540 -6.67 -21.76 1.59
N HIS A 541 -5.87 -21.37 0.60
CA HIS A 541 -5.43 -22.29 -0.47
C HIS A 541 -4.60 -23.45 0.09
N ALA A 542 -3.73 -23.18 1.07
CA ALA A 542 -2.96 -24.22 1.75
C ALA A 542 -3.85 -25.15 2.60
N LEU A 543 -4.88 -24.62 3.27
CA LEU A 543 -5.90 -25.42 3.96
C LEU A 543 -6.65 -26.32 2.98
N SER A 544 -7.13 -25.74 1.88
CA SER A 544 -7.85 -26.45 0.82
C SER A 544 -7.00 -27.54 0.17
N ALA A 545 -5.70 -27.31 -0.02
CA ALA A 545 -4.76 -28.32 -0.51
C ALA A 545 -4.53 -29.45 0.51
N ALA A 546 -4.40 -29.14 1.80
CA ALA A 546 -4.26 -30.14 2.85
C ALA A 546 -5.53 -31.01 3.01
N MET A 547 -6.72 -30.37 3.02
CA MET A 547 -8.00 -31.09 3.01
C MET A 547 -8.17 -31.93 1.75
N ARG A 548 -7.81 -31.42 0.56
CA ARG A 548 -7.87 -32.18 -0.71
C ARG A 548 -7.01 -33.44 -0.68
N LYS A 549 -5.88 -33.45 0.04
CA LYS A 549 -5.11 -34.68 0.26
C LYS A 549 -5.91 -35.70 1.08
N LEU A 550 -6.52 -35.28 2.20
CA LEU A 550 -7.37 -36.16 3.01
C LEU A 550 -8.57 -36.71 2.21
N MET A 551 -9.15 -35.92 1.30
CA MET A 551 -10.23 -36.40 0.41
C MET A 551 -9.73 -37.42 -0.62
N PHE A 552 -8.48 -37.31 -1.10
CA PHE A 552 -7.87 -38.31 -1.98
C PHE A 552 -7.62 -39.63 -1.24
N ASP A 553 -7.06 -39.57 -0.03
CA ASP A 553 -6.81 -40.75 0.81
C ASP A 553 -8.14 -41.47 1.15
N TYR A 554 -9.24 -40.72 1.33
CA TYR A 554 -10.60 -41.26 1.46
C TYR A 554 -11.12 -41.95 0.18
N LEU A 555 -10.94 -41.35 -1.01
CA LEU A 555 -11.35 -41.99 -2.28
C LEU A 555 -10.60 -43.30 -2.54
N VAL A 556 -9.33 -43.40 -2.11
CA VAL A 556 -8.57 -44.65 -2.15
C VAL A 556 -9.17 -45.72 -1.24
N LEU A 557 -9.69 -45.36 -0.06
CA LEU A 557 -10.44 -46.29 0.80
C LEU A 557 -11.73 -46.77 0.14
N ILE A 558 -12.50 -45.88 -0.51
CA ILE A 558 -13.72 -46.28 -1.23
C ILE A 558 -13.40 -47.26 -2.37
N ALA A 559 -12.33 -47.02 -3.14
CA ALA A 559 -11.88 -47.95 -4.19
C ALA A 559 -11.48 -49.34 -3.64
N GLN A 560 -10.91 -49.40 -2.43
CA GLN A 560 -10.58 -50.65 -1.75
C GLN A 560 -11.85 -51.39 -1.29
N LEU A 561 -12.85 -50.67 -0.79
CA LEU A 561 -14.14 -51.24 -0.38
C LEU A 561 -14.97 -51.73 -1.58
N GLU A 562 -14.98 -50.99 -2.70
CA GLU A 562 -15.52 -51.42 -3.99
C GLU A 562 -14.87 -52.75 -4.43
N THR A 563 -13.53 -52.84 -4.34
CA THR A 563 -12.78 -54.05 -4.67
C THR A 563 -13.12 -55.22 -3.72
N GLN A 564 -13.32 -54.95 -2.42
CA GLN A 564 -13.73 -55.99 -1.46
C GLN A 564 -15.15 -56.51 -1.73
N PHE A 565 -16.11 -55.63 -2.00
CA PHE A 565 -17.48 -56.01 -2.36
C PHE A 565 -17.52 -56.90 -3.62
N LEU A 566 -16.73 -56.56 -4.64
CA LEU A 566 -16.66 -57.33 -5.90
C LEU A 566 -15.88 -58.65 -5.80
N SER A 567 -15.10 -58.87 -4.74
CA SER A 567 -14.21 -60.05 -4.62
C SER A 567 -14.49 -60.98 -3.42
N ASN A 568 -15.16 -60.48 -2.37
CA ASN A 568 -15.47 -61.26 -1.17
C ASN A 568 -17.00 -61.44 -1.00
N PRO A 569 -17.54 -62.66 -1.18
CA PRO A 569 -18.97 -62.93 -0.99
C PRO A 569 -19.43 -62.87 0.48
N SER A 570 -18.53 -62.63 1.44
CA SER A 570 -18.89 -62.36 2.86
C SER A 570 -18.89 -60.88 3.23
N PHE A 571 -18.81 -59.97 2.25
CA PHE A 571 -18.86 -58.52 2.49
C PHE A 571 -20.29 -58.02 2.72
N THR A 572 -20.64 -57.77 3.99
CA THR A 572 -21.95 -57.28 4.43
C THR A 572 -21.95 -55.78 4.72
N LEU A 573 -23.13 -55.18 4.87
CA LEU A 573 -23.33 -53.78 5.24
C LEU A 573 -22.71 -53.46 6.60
N HIS A 574 -22.68 -54.43 7.52
CA HIS A 574 -21.99 -54.31 8.80
C HIS A 574 -20.46 -54.27 8.64
N VAL A 575 -19.89 -55.11 7.77
CA VAL A 575 -18.44 -55.11 7.48
C VAL A 575 -18.03 -53.77 6.83
N LEU A 576 -18.83 -53.25 5.89
CA LEU A 576 -18.66 -51.90 5.35
C LEU A 576 -18.66 -50.85 6.48
N GLY A 577 -19.67 -50.87 7.35
CA GLY A 577 -19.81 -49.95 8.49
C GLY A 577 -18.60 -49.93 9.43
N VAL A 578 -18.05 -51.11 9.75
CA VAL A 578 -16.85 -51.22 10.60
C VAL A 578 -15.61 -50.66 9.90
N HIS A 579 -15.41 -50.95 8.61
CA HIS A 579 -14.23 -50.44 7.89
C HIS A 579 -14.23 -48.92 7.67
N ILE A 580 -15.41 -48.29 7.52
CA ILE A 580 -15.48 -46.83 7.38
C ILE A 580 -15.39 -46.06 8.70
N LEU A 581 -15.59 -46.71 9.85
CA LEU A 581 -15.75 -46.03 11.14
C LEU A 581 -14.61 -45.04 11.47
N PRO A 582 -13.31 -45.36 11.26
CA PRO A 582 -12.23 -44.39 11.46
C PRO A 582 -12.37 -43.18 10.54
N ALA A 583 -12.58 -43.41 9.24
CA ALA A 583 -12.71 -42.36 8.22
C ALA A 583 -13.92 -41.45 8.47
N SER A 584 -15.04 -42.01 8.93
CA SER A 584 -16.24 -41.26 9.34
C SER A 584 -15.92 -40.25 10.45
N HIS A 585 -15.13 -40.67 11.46
CA HIS A 585 -14.68 -39.76 12.51
C HIS A 585 -13.76 -38.65 11.98
N LEU A 586 -12.74 -38.99 11.16
CA LEU A 586 -11.86 -37.97 10.56
C LEU A 586 -12.69 -36.95 9.74
N MET A 587 -13.59 -37.45 8.90
CA MET A 587 -14.45 -36.65 8.01
C MET A 587 -15.35 -35.70 8.81
N SER A 588 -15.93 -36.17 9.92
CA SER A 588 -16.76 -35.37 10.83
C SER A 588 -16.00 -34.18 11.44
N GLN A 589 -14.76 -34.41 11.90
CA GLN A 589 -13.94 -33.36 12.52
C GLN A 589 -13.49 -32.30 11.50
N VAL A 590 -13.11 -32.72 10.29
CA VAL A 590 -12.73 -31.80 9.20
C VAL A 590 -13.96 -31.05 8.66
N TYR A 591 -15.12 -31.70 8.55
CA TYR A 591 -16.40 -31.06 8.21
C TYR A 591 -16.81 -30.01 9.26
N SER A 592 -16.68 -30.34 10.54
CA SER A 592 -16.92 -29.39 11.65
C SER A 592 -16.04 -28.15 11.54
N LEU A 593 -14.75 -28.30 11.19
CA LEU A 593 -13.83 -27.18 10.94
C LEU A 593 -14.29 -26.34 9.75
N ALA A 594 -14.64 -26.97 8.62
CA ALA A 594 -15.16 -26.27 7.45
C ALA A 594 -16.44 -25.47 7.75
N GLN A 595 -17.39 -26.06 8.49
CA GLN A 595 -18.62 -25.35 8.91
C GLN A 595 -18.31 -24.17 9.83
N ALA A 596 -17.39 -24.28 10.79
CA ALA A 596 -17.02 -23.14 11.63
C ALA A 596 -16.38 -21.98 10.85
N ILE A 597 -15.60 -22.29 9.79
CA ILE A 597 -15.10 -21.28 8.84
C ILE A 597 -16.26 -20.66 8.05
N ILE A 598 -17.23 -21.45 7.58
CA ILE A 598 -18.43 -20.93 6.89
C ILE A 598 -19.25 -20.01 7.82
N THR A 599 -19.49 -20.41 9.07
CA THR A 599 -20.25 -19.60 10.05
C THR A 599 -19.55 -18.26 10.34
N GLN A 600 -18.22 -18.24 10.50
CA GLN A 600 -17.46 -16.99 10.66
C GLN A 600 -17.46 -16.09 9.41
N ASN A 601 -17.82 -16.61 8.24
CA ASN A 601 -17.98 -15.85 6.99
C ASN A 601 -19.44 -15.42 6.75
N SER A 602 -20.40 -15.85 7.58
CA SER A 602 -21.76 -15.33 7.56
C SER A 602 -21.81 -14.00 8.32
N PRO A 603 -22.54 -12.97 7.84
CA PRO A 603 -22.88 -11.84 8.71
C PRO A 603 -23.67 -12.36 9.91
N THR A 604 -23.33 -11.86 11.10
CA THR A 604 -24.04 -12.15 12.35
C THR A 604 -25.34 -11.35 12.37
N ASP A 605 -26.42 -11.87 12.96
CA ASP A 605 -27.67 -11.10 13.03
C ASP A 605 -27.55 -9.83 13.89
N ASP A 606 -26.59 -9.78 14.83
CA ASP A 606 -26.22 -8.60 15.64
C ASP A 606 -25.81 -7.36 14.79
N ASP A 607 -25.40 -7.54 13.53
CA ASP A 607 -25.10 -6.43 12.61
C ASP A 607 -26.34 -5.59 12.27
N LYS A 608 -27.57 -6.08 12.50
CA LYS A 608 -28.80 -5.43 12.01
C LYS A 608 -29.38 -4.37 12.96
N ASP A 609 -29.19 -4.55 14.26
CA ASP A 609 -29.87 -3.76 15.30
C ASP A 609 -28.91 -2.76 16.01
N SER A 610 -27.75 -2.49 15.42
CA SER A 610 -26.81 -1.45 15.86
C SER A 610 -27.19 -0.09 15.27
N ASP A 611 -27.80 0.77 16.09
CA ASP A 611 -28.22 2.14 15.72
C ASP A 611 -27.08 2.98 15.13
N ILE A 612 -27.42 3.86 14.19
CA ILE A 612 -26.46 4.49 13.28
C ILE A 612 -25.91 5.80 13.85
N GLU A 613 -24.85 5.72 14.65
CA GLU A 613 -24.06 6.89 15.04
C GLU A 613 -22.96 7.17 13.99
N PHE A 614 -23.16 8.21 13.18
CA PHE A 614 -22.24 8.61 12.11
C PHE A 614 -21.02 9.36 12.66
N ASP A 615 -20.01 8.60 13.09
CA ASP A 615 -18.69 9.12 13.44
C ASP A 615 -17.96 9.68 12.19
N MET A 616 -18.00 11.01 12.05
CA MET A 616 -17.44 11.73 10.90
C MET A 616 -15.91 11.74 10.88
N ASP A 617 -15.24 11.62 12.03
CA ASP A 617 -13.79 11.75 12.10
C ASP A 617 -13.11 10.46 11.60
N LYS A 618 -13.66 9.28 11.93
CA LYS A 618 -13.24 8.01 11.30
C LYS A 618 -13.43 8.01 9.78
N ILE A 619 -14.47 8.68 9.28
CA ILE A 619 -14.72 8.82 7.83
C ILE A 619 -13.68 9.75 7.19
N LEU A 620 -13.33 10.87 7.84
CA LEU A 620 -12.28 11.78 7.39
C LEU A 620 -10.90 11.11 7.39
N GLU A 621 -10.58 10.31 8.40
CA GLU A 621 -9.33 9.56 8.49
C GLU A 621 -9.22 8.50 7.37
N ALA A 622 -10.30 7.74 7.12
CA ALA A 622 -10.37 6.79 5.99
C ALA A 622 -10.25 7.48 4.62
N LEU A 623 -10.83 8.68 4.46
CA LEU A 623 -10.70 9.48 3.24
C LEU A 623 -9.27 9.99 3.01
N GLN A 624 -8.51 10.29 4.07
CA GLN A 624 -7.09 10.68 3.97
C GLN A 624 -6.17 9.47 3.74
N GLY A 625 -6.39 8.35 4.42
CA GLY A 625 -5.61 7.13 4.27
C GLY A 625 -5.72 6.49 2.87
N GLY A 626 -6.79 6.79 2.14
CA GLY A 626 -7.04 6.32 0.77
C GLY A 626 -7.72 4.95 0.68
N ASP A 627 -8.11 4.37 1.81
CA ASP A 627 -8.81 3.07 1.90
C ASP A 627 -10.31 3.25 1.65
N LEU A 628 -10.66 3.64 0.41
CA LEU A 628 -12.02 3.98 -0.06
C LEU A 628 -12.96 2.76 -0.18
N ILE A 629 -12.73 1.76 0.67
CA ILE A 629 -13.47 0.49 0.79
C ILE A 629 -13.80 0.21 2.27
N SER A 630 -13.00 0.65 3.23
CA SER A 630 -13.17 0.26 4.65
C SER A 630 -14.31 1.00 5.39
N GLY A 631 -14.86 2.07 4.81
CA GLY A 631 -15.98 2.83 5.38
C GLY A 631 -17.38 2.29 5.06
N ILE A 632 -17.50 1.25 4.25
CA ILE A 632 -18.75 0.51 4.02
C ILE A 632 -18.49 -0.91 4.51
N ARG A 633 -19.09 -1.29 5.66
CA ARG A 633 -18.81 -2.53 6.43
C ARG A 633 -18.31 -3.66 5.54
N SER A 634 -17.00 -3.88 5.52
CA SER A 634 -16.42 -5.00 4.80
C SER A 634 -16.91 -6.28 5.45
N THR A 635 -17.66 -7.11 4.71
CA THR A 635 -18.04 -8.45 5.19
C THR A 635 -16.76 -9.17 5.61
N GLN A 636 -16.62 -9.48 6.89
CA GLN A 636 -15.34 -9.80 7.51
C GLN A 636 -14.90 -11.23 7.17
N VAL A 637 -14.47 -11.43 5.91
CA VAL A 637 -14.05 -12.74 5.42
C VAL A 637 -12.87 -13.24 6.25
N CYS A 638 -13.04 -14.41 6.85
CA CYS A 638 -12.02 -15.10 7.64
C CYS A 638 -10.88 -15.55 6.72
N LYS A 639 -9.73 -14.89 6.81
CA LYS A 639 -8.50 -15.15 6.02
C LYS A 639 -7.27 -15.14 6.93
N GLY A 640 -6.11 -15.59 6.43
CA GLY A 640 -4.84 -15.42 7.11
C GLY A 640 -4.84 -15.92 8.56
N GLY A 641 -4.56 -15.00 9.50
CA GLY A 641 -4.45 -15.30 10.93
C GLY A 641 -5.72 -15.83 11.59
N SER A 642 -6.91 -15.42 11.14
CA SER A 642 -8.20 -15.85 11.71
C SER A 642 -8.42 -17.36 11.55
N ILE A 643 -8.04 -17.92 10.39
CA ILE A 643 -8.12 -19.36 10.10
C ILE A 643 -7.13 -20.13 11.00
N LEU A 644 -5.92 -19.60 11.18
CA LEU A 644 -4.89 -20.20 12.04
C LEU A 644 -5.33 -20.20 13.52
N GLY A 645 -5.92 -19.11 13.99
CA GLY A 645 -6.53 -19.01 15.33
C GLY A 645 -7.65 -20.03 15.54
N LEU A 646 -8.55 -20.20 14.57
CA LEU A 646 -9.65 -21.18 14.66
C LEU A 646 -9.15 -22.63 14.72
N ILE A 647 -8.11 -22.98 13.95
CA ILE A 647 -7.48 -24.32 14.03
C ILE A 647 -6.81 -24.52 15.41
N THR A 648 -6.12 -23.50 15.92
CA THR A 648 -5.44 -23.55 17.23
C THR A 648 -6.42 -23.72 18.38
N LYS A 649 -7.49 -22.92 18.41
CA LYS A 649 -8.59 -23.02 19.39
C LYS A 649 -9.27 -24.40 19.38
N ARG A 650 -9.32 -25.08 18.22
CA ARG A 650 -9.79 -26.47 18.13
C ARG A 650 -8.76 -27.48 18.65
N LEU A 651 -7.46 -27.24 18.46
CA LEU A 651 -6.38 -28.09 18.97
C LEU A 651 -6.34 -28.09 20.51
N GLU A 652 -6.68 -26.96 21.14
CA GLU A 652 -6.93 -26.83 22.58
C GLU A 652 -8.17 -27.63 23.02
N LEU A 653 -9.32 -27.40 22.39
CA LEU A 653 -10.60 -28.07 22.72
C LEU A 653 -10.53 -29.60 22.57
N PHE A 654 -9.85 -30.11 21.55
CA PHE A 654 -9.70 -31.55 21.28
C PHE A 654 -8.38 -32.14 21.78
N SER A 655 -7.75 -31.49 22.77
CA SER A 655 -6.47 -31.92 23.36
C SER A 655 -6.47 -33.34 23.94
N GLY A 656 -7.64 -33.86 24.34
CA GLY A 656 -7.83 -35.22 24.88
C GLY A 656 -7.97 -36.34 23.84
N ASP A 657 -8.16 -36.06 22.54
CA ASP A 657 -8.21 -37.09 21.49
C ASP A 657 -6.91 -37.08 20.65
N PRO A 658 -6.05 -38.12 20.74
CA PRO A 658 -4.81 -38.17 19.98
C PRO A 658 -5.05 -38.26 18.45
N VAL A 659 -6.18 -38.82 18.00
CA VAL A 659 -6.48 -38.97 16.57
C VAL A 659 -6.86 -37.62 15.97
N THR A 660 -7.84 -36.92 16.55
CA THR A 660 -8.22 -35.56 16.10
C THR A 660 -7.05 -34.59 16.25
N ARG A 661 -6.29 -34.65 17.35
CA ARG A 661 -5.10 -33.82 17.56
C ARG A 661 -4.06 -34.01 16.46
N ALA A 662 -3.78 -35.24 16.02
CA ALA A 662 -2.82 -35.51 14.94
C ALA A 662 -3.26 -34.90 13.59
N ILE A 663 -4.57 -34.93 13.28
CA ILE A 663 -5.12 -34.28 12.08
C ILE A 663 -4.96 -32.75 12.19
N LEU A 664 -5.36 -32.17 13.32
CA LEU A 664 -5.33 -30.71 13.52
C LEU A 664 -3.89 -30.16 13.47
N ILE A 665 -2.91 -30.88 14.05
CA ILE A 665 -1.49 -30.56 13.91
C ILE A 665 -1.05 -30.63 12.43
N SER A 666 -1.43 -31.69 11.72
CA SER A 666 -1.08 -31.85 10.29
C SER A 666 -1.70 -30.74 9.41
N LEU A 667 -2.93 -30.32 9.70
CA LEU A 667 -3.56 -29.17 9.04
C LEU A 667 -2.80 -27.87 9.39
N LEU A 668 -2.54 -27.59 10.67
CA LEU A 668 -1.83 -26.38 11.14
C LEU A 668 -0.41 -26.27 10.56
N GLN A 669 0.33 -27.39 10.47
CA GLN A 669 1.65 -27.44 9.84
C GLN A 669 1.62 -27.17 8.34
N ASN A 670 0.51 -27.47 7.64
CA ASN A 670 0.40 -27.18 6.21
C ASN A 670 -0.15 -25.77 5.94
N THR A 671 -1.09 -25.26 6.75
CA THR A 671 -1.63 -23.90 6.62
C THR A 671 -0.66 -22.81 7.07
N SER A 672 0.17 -23.07 8.08
CA SER A 672 1.13 -22.08 8.59
C SER A 672 2.30 -21.80 7.64
N ARG A 673 2.65 -22.71 6.72
CA ARG A 673 3.79 -22.56 5.79
C ARG A 673 3.77 -21.28 4.93
N PRO A 674 2.69 -20.91 4.20
CA PRO A 674 2.64 -19.64 3.47
C PRO A 674 2.77 -18.43 4.40
N TYR A 675 2.14 -18.47 5.57
CA TYR A 675 2.21 -17.39 6.56
C TYR A 675 3.63 -17.22 7.12
N MET A 676 4.28 -18.33 7.46
CA MET A 676 5.67 -18.36 7.94
C MET A 676 6.64 -17.85 6.87
N ARG A 677 6.39 -18.11 5.58
CA ARG A 677 7.18 -17.50 4.49
C ARG A 677 7.06 -15.98 4.51
N MET A 678 5.85 -15.43 4.59
CA MET A 678 5.64 -13.96 4.69
C MET A 678 6.31 -13.37 5.94
N LEU A 679 6.21 -14.08 7.08
CA LEU A 679 6.85 -13.69 8.33
C LEU A 679 8.39 -13.66 8.23
N ASN A 680 8.98 -14.67 7.61
CA ASN A 680 10.44 -14.76 7.43
C ASN A 680 10.99 -13.70 6.46
N GLU A 681 10.27 -13.40 5.38
CA GLU A 681 10.60 -12.29 4.46
C GLU A 681 10.53 -10.92 5.15
N TRP A 682 9.60 -10.74 6.10
CA TRP A 682 9.50 -9.54 6.91
C TRP A 682 10.61 -9.45 7.97
N LEU A 683 10.82 -10.52 8.75
CA LEU A 683 11.81 -10.59 9.83
C LEU A 683 13.26 -10.50 9.37
N HIS A 684 13.59 -11.07 8.21
CA HIS A 684 14.99 -11.17 7.74
C HIS A 684 15.31 -10.21 6.60
N HIS A 685 14.35 -9.82 5.76
CA HIS A 685 14.60 -8.92 4.62
C HIS A 685 13.82 -7.60 4.69
N GLY A 686 12.90 -7.42 5.65
CA GLY A 686 12.02 -6.25 5.73
C GLY A 686 11.09 -6.09 4.53
N THR A 687 10.69 -7.18 3.85
CA THR A 687 9.75 -7.14 2.72
C THR A 687 8.40 -7.75 3.11
N ILE A 688 7.30 -7.12 2.66
CA ILE A 688 5.95 -7.67 2.84
C ILE A 688 5.43 -8.16 1.49
N GLN A 689 5.45 -9.48 1.31
CA GLN A 689 4.94 -10.17 0.11
C GLN A 689 3.46 -10.60 0.30
N ASP A 690 2.62 -9.69 0.79
CA ASP A 690 1.19 -9.93 1.03
C ASP A 690 0.34 -9.36 -0.12
N SER A 691 -0.17 -10.27 -0.96
CA SER A 691 -1.04 -9.93 -2.11
C SER A 691 -2.54 -9.97 -1.79
N TYR A 692 -2.94 -10.57 -0.66
CA TYR A 692 -4.35 -10.87 -0.33
C TYR A 692 -4.83 -10.21 0.96
N ALA A 693 -3.96 -9.39 1.57
CA ALA A 693 -4.17 -8.72 2.84
C ALA A 693 -4.34 -9.71 4.01
N GLU A 694 -3.49 -10.73 4.11
CA GLU A 694 -3.50 -11.78 5.15
C GLU A 694 -2.48 -11.60 6.29
N PHE A 695 -1.41 -10.82 6.10
CA PHE A 695 -0.27 -10.78 7.04
C PHE A 695 -0.47 -9.81 8.21
N LEU A 696 0.11 -10.13 9.38
CA LEU A 696 0.02 -9.37 10.64
C LEU A 696 0.25 -7.86 10.47
N VAL A 697 1.25 -7.49 9.66
CA VAL A 697 1.60 -6.09 9.40
C VAL A 697 0.92 -5.61 8.11
N LYS A 698 0.21 -4.49 8.18
CA LYS A 698 -0.37 -3.78 7.03
C LYS A 698 0.60 -2.69 6.56
N GLU A 699 0.96 -2.68 5.27
CA GLU A 699 1.69 -1.56 4.66
C GLU A 699 0.72 -0.55 4.01
N GLN A 700 0.69 0.68 4.52
CA GLN A 700 -0.11 1.76 3.92
C GLN A 700 0.63 2.43 2.74
N LYS A 701 0.59 1.75 1.58
CA LYS A 701 1.26 2.17 0.33
C LYS A 701 0.78 3.52 -0.25
N SER A 702 -0.28 4.11 0.29
CA SER A 702 -0.77 5.45 -0.01
C SER A 702 0.12 6.57 0.56
N ILE A 703 0.84 6.29 1.65
CA ILE A 703 1.74 7.22 2.34
C ILE A 703 3.13 7.16 1.67
N LYS A 704 3.34 8.05 0.70
CA LYS A 704 4.64 8.27 0.07
C LYS A 704 5.42 9.38 0.78
N ARG A 705 6.73 9.18 0.94
CA ARG A 705 7.70 10.18 1.42
C ARG A 705 7.60 11.53 0.68
N GLU A 706 7.24 11.51 -0.60
CA GLU A 706 7.05 12.69 -1.47
C GLU A 706 5.83 13.57 -1.12
N ARG A 707 4.89 13.06 -0.31
CA ARG A 707 3.67 13.79 0.10
C ARG A 707 3.81 14.50 1.44
N LEU A 708 4.77 14.09 2.27
CA LEU A 708 5.06 14.67 3.57
C LEU A 708 6.14 15.73 3.38
N ALA A 709 5.71 16.95 3.06
CA ALA A 709 6.62 18.05 2.72
C ALA A 709 7.35 18.63 3.94
N GLU A 710 6.71 18.61 5.13
CA GLU A 710 7.22 19.29 6.33
C GLU A 710 7.16 18.42 7.61
N ASP A 711 6.19 17.50 7.75
CA ASP A 711 6.12 16.57 8.88
C ASP A 711 6.98 15.30 8.66
N TYR A 712 8.17 15.28 9.27
CA TYR A 712 9.17 14.24 9.02
C TYR A 712 9.20 13.10 10.08
N THR A 713 9.12 11.89 9.52
CA THR A 713 9.60 10.58 9.98
C THR A 713 8.81 9.74 11.00
N ASP A 714 8.42 10.17 12.18
CA ASP A 714 7.89 9.20 13.18
C ASP A 714 6.50 8.69 12.80
N ASP A 715 5.55 9.61 12.68
CA ASP A 715 4.21 9.40 12.11
C ASP A 715 4.25 8.66 10.77
N TYR A 716 5.27 8.92 9.95
CA TYR A 716 5.45 8.21 8.68
C TYR A 716 5.67 6.71 8.89
N TRP A 717 6.60 6.32 9.78
CA TRP A 717 6.90 4.91 10.04
C TRP A 717 5.89 4.22 10.95
N GLU A 718 5.07 4.96 11.69
CA GLU A 718 3.95 4.44 12.48
C GLU A 718 2.71 4.23 11.60
N ARG A 719 2.28 5.24 10.84
CA ARG A 719 1.13 5.13 9.94
C ARG A 719 1.42 4.21 8.74
N ARG A 720 2.66 4.12 8.25
CA ARG A 720 3.00 3.22 7.12
C ARG A 720 2.96 1.73 7.49
N TYR A 721 3.28 1.36 8.74
CA TYR A 721 3.32 -0.05 9.18
C TYR A 721 2.52 -0.24 10.46
N THR A 722 1.24 -0.60 10.30
CA THR A 722 0.33 -0.87 11.43
C THR A 722 0.17 -2.37 11.65
N LEU A 723 -0.18 -2.77 12.87
CA LEU A 723 -0.72 -4.11 13.13
C LEU A 723 -2.15 -4.24 12.58
N ARG A 724 -2.72 -5.45 12.67
CA ARG A 724 -4.10 -5.78 12.37
C ARG A 724 -4.67 -6.64 13.49
N ASP A 725 -5.99 -6.59 13.66
CA ASP A 725 -6.70 -7.29 14.75
C ASP A 725 -6.69 -8.83 14.58
N ASN A 726 -6.53 -9.32 13.35
CA ASN A 726 -6.51 -10.76 13.01
C ASN A 726 -5.14 -11.42 13.31
N VAL A 727 -4.68 -11.33 14.55
CA VAL A 727 -3.40 -11.89 15.02
C VAL A 727 -3.53 -13.41 15.26
N PRO A 728 -2.60 -14.25 14.77
CA PRO A 728 -2.52 -15.65 15.20
C PRO A 728 -2.11 -15.74 16.68
N PRO A 729 -2.73 -16.59 17.53
CA PRO A 729 -2.44 -16.64 18.96
C PRO A 729 -0.97 -17.01 19.28
N GLN A 730 -0.29 -17.75 18.39
CA GLN A 730 1.15 -18.02 18.51
C GLN A 730 2.05 -16.78 18.40
N LEU A 731 1.53 -15.66 17.87
CA LEU A 731 2.26 -14.42 17.63
C LEU A 731 1.89 -13.29 18.59
N GLU A 732 0.80 -13.41 19.33
CA GLU A 732 0.24 -12.36 20.21
C GLU A 732 1.29 -11.84 21.22
N SER A 733 2.04 -12.74 21.85
CA SER A 733 3.11 -12.41 22.81
C SER A 733 4.36 -11.75 22.21
N VAL A 734 4.51 -11.75 20.88
CA VAL A 734 5.70 -11.21 20.17
C VAL A 734 5.36 -10.22 19.06
N GLN A 735 4.09 -9.87 18.87
CA GLN A 735 3.61 -9.05 17.74
C GLN A 735 4.36 -7.72 17.58
N HIS A 736 4.67 -7.04 18.69
CA HIS A 736 5.41 -5.78 18.68
C HIS A 736 6.89 -5.97 18.27
N LYS A 737 7.54 -7.06 18.71
CA LYS A 737 8.91 -7.41 18.27
C LYS A 737 8.94 -7.70 16.77
N VAL A 738 7.95 -8.42 16.27
CA VAL A 738 7.81 -8.71 14.83
C VAL A 738 7.62 -7.43 14.01
N LEU A 739 6.78 -6.50 14.47
CA LEU A 739 6.60 -5.20 13.82
C LEU A 739 7.92 -4.39 13.79
N LEU A 740 8.56 -4.24 14.95
CA LEU A 740 9.76 -3.42 15.11
C LEU A 740 10.96 -3.98 14.32
N ALA A 741 11.16 -5.31 14.31
CA ALA A 741 12.26 -5.94 13.58
C ALA A 741 12.24 -5.57 12.07
N GLY A 742 11.09 -5.70 11.41
CA GLY A 742 10.95 -5.32 10.00
C GLY A 742 10.92 -3.81 9.76
N LYS A 743 10.36 -3.00 10.68
CA LYS A 743 10.43 -1.52 10.64
C LYS A 743 11.91 -1.07 10.64
N TYR A 744 12.73 -1.61 11.54
CA TYR A 744 14.17 -1.29 11.62
C TYR A 744 14.98 -1.79 10.43
N LEU A 745 14.75 -3.01 9.93
CA LEU A 745 15.43 -3.48 8.71
C LEU A 745 15.04 -2.65 7.48
N ASN A 746 13.80 -2.17 7.38
CA ASN A 746 13.41 -1.30 6.28
C ASN A 746 14.03 0.10 6.38
N VAL A 747 14.14 0.68 7.58
CA VAL A 747 14.90 1.93 7.81
C VAL A 747 16.36 1.76 7.36
N VAL A 748 17.01 0.67 7.78
CA VAL A 748 18.39 0.35 7.40
C VAL A 748 18.53 0.20 5.88
N ARG A 749 17.58 -0.47 5.22
CA ARG A 749 17.54 -0.64 3.76
C ARG A 749 17.32 0.67 3.01
N GLU A 750 16.40 1.53 3.44
CA GLU A 750 16.18 2.85 2.81
C GLU A 750 17.39 3.79 2.96
N CYS A 751 18.29 3.53 3.91
CA CYS A 751 19.58 4.22 4.07
C CYS A 751 20.73 3.57 3.28
N GLY A 752 20.50 2.48 2.53
CA GLY A 752 21.56 1.73 1.84
C GLY A 752 22.50 0.94 2.77
N GLY A 753 22.07 0.67 4.00
CA GLY A 753 22.88 -0.02 5.01
C GLY A 753 22.94 -1.53 4.82
N VAL A 754 24.06 -2.03 4.29
CA VAL A 754 24.46 -3.45 4.23
C VAL A 754 23.63 -4.34 3.29
N ASP A 755 24.31 -5.26 2.60
CA ASP A 755 23.67 -6.37 1.88
C ASP A 755 23.04 -7.37 2.87
N ILE A 756 21.76 -7.15 3.20
CA ILE A 756 20.93 -8.05 4.02
C ILE A 756 20.72 -9.42 3.31
N SER A 757 21.08 -9.55 2.03
CA SER A 757 20.92 -10.74 1.18
C SER A 757 21.77 -11.97 1.54
N LYS A 758 22.26 -12.08 2.78
CA LYS A 758 22.77 -13.34 3.34
C LYS A 758 21.61 -14.25 3.70
N ALA A 759 21.01 -14.89 2.69
CA ALA A 759 19.89 -15.81 2.85
C ALA A 759 20.18 -16.87 3.93
N ILE A 760 19.51 -16.74 5.08
CA ILE A 760 19.61 -17.68 6.19
C ILE A 760 18.95 -18.99 5.73
N SER A 761 19.71 -20.07 5.59
CA SER A 761 19.21 -21.30 4.96
C SER A 761 18.33 -22.17 5.86
N ASN A 762 18.28 -21.89 7.17
CA ASN A 762 17.80 -22.81 8.21
C ASN A 762 16.61 -22.25 9.04
N VAL A 763 15.87 -21.28 8.50
CA VAL A 763 14.74 -20.60 9.18
C VAL A 763 13.56 -21.57 9.44
N PRO A 764 12.83 -21.47 10.57
CA PRO A 764 11.60 -22.24 10.81
C PRO A 764 10.54 -22.09 9.71
N THR A 765 9.78 -23.16 9.46
CA THR A 765 8.78 -23.22 8.36
C THR A 765 7.33 -23.45 8.82
N THR A 766 7.11 -23.65 10.11
CA THR A 766 5.82 -23.94 10.76
C THR A 766 5.82 -23.39 12.18
N PHE A 767 4.67 -22.99 12.73
CA PHE A 767 4.60 -22.49 14.12
C PHE A 767 4.99 -23.53 15.18
N GLU A 768 4.86 -24.83 14.88
CA GLU A 768 5.26 -25.96 15.75
C GLU A 768 6.79 -26.21 15.79
N ASP A 769 7.61 -25.38 15.11
CA ASP A 769 9.08 -25.49 15.19
C ASP A 769 9.57 -24.82 16.49
N PRO A 770 10.24 -25.53 17.42
CA PRO A 770 10.63 -24.96 18.72
C PRO A 770 11.54 -23.73 18.58
N ARG A 771 12.27 -23.62 17.46
CA ARG A 771 13.18 -22.49 17.14
C ARG A 771 12.44 -21.23 16.68
N PHE A 772 11.11 -21.26 16.64
CA PHE A 772 10.26 -20.14 16.20
C PHE A 772 10.50 -18.88 17.03
N PHE A 773 10.41 -18.97 18.35
CA PHE A 773 10.60 -17.82 19.24
C PHE A 773 12.04 -17.32 19.24
N ASP A 774 13.02 -18.24 19.17
CA ASP A 774 14.44 -17.88 19.05
C ASP A 774 14.68 -17.05 17.79
N ASN A 775 14.21 -17.52 16.63
CA ASN A 775 14.32 -16.82 15.35
C ASN A 775 13.68 -15.42 15.35
N VAL A 776 12.56 -15.22 16.05
CA VAL A 776 11.93 -13.89 16.20
C VAL A 776 12.79 -12.97 17.08
N ASN A 777 13.34 -13.47 18.18
CA ASN A 777 14.21 -12.69 19.07
C ASN A 777 15.55 -12.36 18.40
N ASP A 778 16.19 -13.33 17.73
CA ASP A 778 17.45 -13.16 16.99
C ASP A 778 17.30 -12.13 15.87
N ALA A 779 16.21 -12.20 15.08
CA ALA A 779 15.91 -11.20 14.04
C ALA A 779 15.72 -9.81 14.63
N TYR A 780 15.00 -9.68 15.75
CA TYR A 780 14.80 -8.41 16.45
C TYR A 780 16.10 -7.82 17.01
N VAL A 781 16.96 -8.64 17.61
CA VAL A 781 18.30 -8.23 18.11
C VAL A 781 19.22 -7.84 16.95
N TYR A 782 19.21 -8.60 15.85
CA TYR A 782 19.99 -8.28 14.65
C TYR A 782 19.55 -6.97 13.99
N ALA A 783 18.23 -6.72 13.89
CA ALA A 783 17.66 -5.50 13.34
C ALA A 783 18.03 -4.28 14.21
N ASN A 784 17.87 -4.37 15.54
CA ASN A 784 18.29 -3.33 16.49
C ASN A 784 19.78 -3.02 16.36
N LYS A 785 20.63 -4.05 16.41
CA LYS A 785 22.09 -3.90 16.33
C LYS A 785 22.53 -3.27 15.00
N SER A 786 21.89 -3.63 13.89
CA SER A 786 22.15 -3.06 12.57
C SER A 786 21.78 -1.58 12.51
N LEU A 787 20.59 -1.20 13.00
CA LEU A 787 20.13 0.19 13.01
C LEU A 787 20.91 1.08 13.98
N LEU A 788 21.20 0.59 15.20
CA LEU A 788 22.00 1.31 16.19
C LEU A 788 23.43 1.57 15.66
N ASN A 789 24.06 0.57 15.03
CA ASN A 789 25.37 0.74 14.40
C ASN A 789 25.35 1.80 13.28
N LEU A 790 24.32 1.78 12.42
CA LEU A 790 24.12 2.77 11.35
C LEU A 790 23.97 4.20 11.91
N LEU A 791 23.16 4.38 12.96
CA LEU A 791 22.93 5.68 13.61
C LEU A 791 24.19 6.22 14.29
N LEU A 792 24.92 5.38 15.03
CA LEU A 792 26.11 5.78 15.78
C LEU A 792 27.32 6.02 14.87
N THR A 793 27.56 5.17 13.86
CA THR A 793 28.76 5.24 13.02
C THR A 793 28.57 6.05 11.73
N THR A 794 27.54 5.75 10.93
CA THR A 794 27.35 6.36 9.60
C THR A 794 26.74 7.75 9.68
N TYR A 795 25.76 7.94 10.57
CA TYR A 795 25.10 9.25 10.77
C TYR A 795 25.64 10.06 11.96
N ALA A 796 26.66 9.53 12.65
CA ALA A 796 27.39 10.19 13.73
C ALA A 796 26.49 10.85 14.80
N LEU A 797 25.42 10.16 15.21
CA LEU A 797 24.42 10.68 16.15
C LEU A 797 25.01 11.34 17.42
N PRO A 798 26.05 10.79 18.09
CA PRO A 798 26.67 11.45 19.24
C PRO A 798 27.34 12.80 18.94
N ALA A 799 27.75 13.05 17.69
CA ALA A 799 28.29 14.35 17.27
C ALA A 799 27.17 15.36 17.01
N ARG A 800 26.07 14.93 16.37
CA ARG A 800 24.87 15.75 16.18
C ARG A 800 24.23 16.18 17.51
N LEU A 801 24.19 15.27 18.49
CA LEU A 801 23.70 15.58 19.84
C LEU A 801 24.59 16.65 20.53
N ARG A 802 25.93 16.54 20.44
CA ARG A 802 26.85 17.57 20.96
C ARG A 802 26.65 18.94 20.29
N SER A 803 26.41 18.96 18.99
CA SER A 803 26.03 20.17 18.23
C SER A 803 24.74 20.79 18.80
N MET A 804 23.68 19.99 19.01
CA MET A 804 22.45 20.49 19.64
C MET A 804 22.68 21.08 21.04
N LYS A 805 23.49 20.45 21.90
CA LYS A 805 23.85 21.03 23.20
C LYS A 805 24.53 22.41 23.06
N HIS A 806 25.42 22.58 22.09
CA HIS A 806 26.16 23.83 21.90
C HIS A 806 25.23 25.02 21.66
N TYR A 807 24.22 24.87 20.80
CA TYR A 807 23.31 25.96 20.45
C TYR A 807 22.12 26.11 21.41
N PHE A 808 21.52 25.01 21.87
CA PHE A 808 20.29 25.05 22.65
C PHE A 808 20.53 25.23 24.16
N PHE A 809 21.64 24.74 24.70
CA PHE A 809 21.97 24.82 26.15
C PHE A 809 23.06 25.84 26.49
N LEU A 810 23.39 26.75 25.55
CA LEU A 810 24.28 27.89 25.74
C LEU A 810 25.72 27.55 26.21
N SER A 811 26.18 26.31 26.01
CA SER A 811 27.42 25.80 26.63
C SER A 811 28.70 26.54 26.22
N GLN A 812 28.67 27.30 25.13
CA GLN A 812 29.66 28.31 24.77
C GLN A 812 28.90 29.58 24.34
N SER A 813 28.61 30.48 25.29
CA SER A 813 27.69 31.61 25.08
C SER A 813 28.20 32.70 24.10
N ASP A 814 29.43 32.55 23.61
CA ASP A 814 30.14 33.53 22.78
C ASP A 814 29.42 33.75 21.45
N PHE A 815 29.08 32.68 20.72
CA PHE A 815 28.37 32.80 19.43
C PHE A 815 27.03 33.52 19.62
N LEU A 816 26.27 33.19 20.67
CA LEU A 816 24.99 33.82 20.95
C LEU A 816 25.16 35.30 21.31
N SER A 817 26.21 35.64 22.06
CA SER A 817 26.48 37.03 22.45
C SER A 817 26.80 37.91 21.24
N TYR A 818 27.69 37.44 20.34
CA TYR A 818 27.99 38.16 19.09
C TYR A 818 26.78 38.23 18.16
N PHE A 819 26.01 37.15 18.03
CA PHE A 819 24.76 37.15 17.25
C PHE A 819 23.77 38.19 17.80
N LEU A 820 23.58 38.25 19.12
CA LEU A 820 22.63 39.16 19.75
C LEU A 820 23.00 40.63 19.61
N ASP A 821 24.28 40.98 19.66
CA ASP A 821 24.72 42.36 19.42
C ASP A 821 24.45 42.80 17.97
N LEU A 822 24.70 41.91 16.99
CA LEU A 822 24.41 42.15 15.57
C LEU A 822 22.90 42.15 15.27
N ALA A 823 22.12 41.28 15.91
CA ALA A 823 20.68 41.12 15.72
C ALA A 823 19.84 42.12 16.53
N SER A 824 20.40 42.77 17.56
CA SER A 824 19.71 43.72 18.44
C SER A 824 18.82 44.77 17.72
N PRO A 825 19.24 45.46 16.65
CA PRO A 825 18.38 46.42 15.95
C PRO A 825 17.21 45.78 15.16
N GLU A 826 17.28 44.48 14.87
CA GLU A 826 16.22 43.72 14.19
C GLU A 826 15.25 43.10 15.21
N LEU A 827 15.76 42.46 16.26
CA LEU A 827 14.98 41.82 17.33
C LEU A 827 14.18 42.81 18.22
N ARG A 828 14.50 44.11 18.17
CA ARG A 828 13.73 45.18 18.85
C ARG A 828 12.43 45.56 18.14
N LYS A 829 12.18 45.06 16.93
CA LYS A 829 10.92 45.29 16.21
C LYS A 829 9.81 44.40 16.77
N PRO A 830 8.52 44.76 16.59
CA PRO A 830 7.43 43.79 16.74
C PRO A 830 7.58 42.67 15.70
N VAL A 831 7.15 41.45 16.02
CA VAL A 831 7.36 40.23 15.20
C VAL A 831 6.99 40.44 13.73
N ASP A 832 5.85 41.06 13.44
CA ASP A 832 5.35 41.32 12.07
C ASP A 832 6.30 42.13 11.17
N LYS A 833 7.34 42.74 11.75
CA LYS A 833 8.32 43.60 11.06
C LYS A 833 9.76 43.07 11.13
N VAL A 834 9.95 41.87 11.68
CA VAL A 834 11.25 41.17 11.76
C VAL A 834 11.52 40.42 10.45
N ASN A 835 12.68 40.66 9.83
CA ASN A 835 13.10 39.89 8.66
C ASN A 835 13.87 38.63 9.09
N THR A 836 13.23 37.46 8.95
CA THR A 836 13.82 36.15 9.31
C THR A 836 15.02 35.79 8.45
N SER A 837 14.97 35.98 7.13
CA SER A 837 16.10 35.71 6.22
C SER A 837 17.35 36.52 6.57
N LYS A 838 17.17 37.76 7.02
CA LYS A 838 18.26 38.61 7.52
C LYS A 838 18.83 38.08 8.84
N LEU A 839 17.98 37.59 9.75
CA LEU A 839 18.45 36.99 11.00
C LEU A 839 19.18 35.66 10.76
N GLN A 840 18.73 34.84 9.80
CA GLN A 840 19.48 33.65 9.37
C GLN A 840 20.88 34.03 8.89
N ALA A 841 21.00 34.98 7.95
CA ALA A 841 22.30 35.42 7.44
C ALA A 841 23.22 36.04 8.52
N LEU A 842 22.65 36.62 9.59
CA LEU A 842 23.40 37.08 10.75
C LEU A 842 23.81 35.94 11.70
N LEU A 843 23.03 34.86 11.78
CA LEU A 843 23.41 33.65 12.51
C LEU A 843 24.52 32.90 11.76
N ASP A 844 24.34 32.65 10.45
CA ASP A 844 25.28 31.92 9.59
C ASP A 844 26.70 32.54 9.60
N LEU A 845 26.80 33.86 9.74
CA LEU A 845 28.04 34.63 9.86
C LEU A 845 28.79 34.36 11.18
N VAL A 846 28.08 33.96 12.24
CA VAL A 846 28.59 33.80 13.61
C VAL A 846 28.72 32.33 14.02
N LEU A 847 28.06 31.40 13.31
CA LEU A 847 28.18 29.96 13.54
C LEU A 847 29.63 29.46 13.31
N PRO A 848 30.20 28.66 14.23
CA PRO A 848 31.59 28.22 14.13
C PRO A 848 31.83 27.32 12.91
N ALA A 849 32.90 27.58 12.17
CA ALA A 849 33.26 26.82 10.97
C ALA A 849 33.70 25.36 11.24
N GLN A 850 33.83 24.96 12.51
CA GLN A 850 34.29 23.63 12.92
C GLN A 850 33.15 22.62 13.13
N ASP A 851 31.89 23.06 13.22
CA ASP A 851 30.74 22.14 13.39
C ASP A 851 30.19 21.67 12.02
N PRO A 852 30.23 20.35 11.71
CA PRO A 852 29.65 19.81 10.48
C PRO A 852 28.14 19.96 10.38
N PHE A 853 27.43 20.21 11.50
CA PHE A 853 25.98 20.21 11.56
C PHE A 853 25.35 21.61 11.62
N LYS A 854 26.16 22.67 11.58
CA LYS A 854 25.69 24.06 11.70
C LYS A 854 24.57 24.45 10.71
N GLU A 855 24.60 23.90 9.49
CA GLU A 855 23.63 24.20 8.41
C GLU A 855 22.23 23.63 8.66
N ASN A 856 22.07 22.75 9.66
CA ASN A 856 20.77 22.21 10.05
C ASN A 856 19.95 23.23 10.89
N ILE A 857 20.55 24.36 11.29
CA ILE A 857 19.98 25.28 12.29
C ILE A 857 19.33 26.49 11.61
N LYS A 858 18.04 26.67 11.89
CA LYS A 858 17.24 27.75 11.31
C LYS A 858 16.77 28.74 12.37
N VAL A 859 16.57 29.99 11.96
CA VAL A 859 15.92 31.03 12.77
C VAL A 859 14.43 31.10 12.46
N GLU A 860 13.61 30.89 13.49
CA GLU A 860 12.14 31.00 13.42
C GLU A 860 11.62 32.10 14.34
N MET A 861 10.38 32.56 14.07
CA MET A 861 9.67 33.56 14.86
C MET A 861 8.34 32.99 15.32
N ASN A 862 8.23 32.69 16.61
CA ASN A 862 7.01 32.13 17.20
C ASN A 862 6.04 33.25 17.58
N SER A 863 4.79 33.17 17.11
CA SER A 863 3.73 34.14 17.41
C SER A 863 3.27 34.13 18.88
N VAL A 864 3.59 33.07 19.62
CA VAL A 864 3.21 32.87 21.03
C VAL A 864 4.45 33.00 21.94
N ASN A 865 4.34 33.76 23.04
CA ASN A 865 5.42 33.86 24.01
C ASN A 865 5.68 32.50 24.68
N LEU A 866 6.92 32.25 25.11
CA LEU A 866 7.28 31.03 25.84
C LEU A 866 6.35 30.76 27.04
N ILE A 867 6.04 31.81 27.80
CA ILE A 867 5.19 31.76 29.00
C ILE A 867 3.77 31.34 28.66
N ASP A 868 3.18 31.90 27.60
CA ASP A 868 1.83 31.57 27.15
C ASP A 868 1.76 30.16 26.57
N CYS A 869 2.85 29.70 25.93
CA CYS A 869 3.00 28.34 25.43
C CYS A 869 3.06 27.33 26.60
N LEU A 870 4.02 27.48 27.52
CA LEU A 870 4.18 26.59 28.68
C LEU A 870 2.94 26.57 29.57
N THR A 871 2.31 27.72 29.82
CA THR A 871 1.07 27.80 30.61
C THR A 871 -0.11 27.09 29.93
N ARG A 872 -0.16 27.05 28.59
CA ARG A 872 -1.16 26.24 27.86
C ARG A 872 -0.88 24.76 27.99
N VAL A 873 0.37 24.33 27.77
CA VAL A 873 0.77 22.91 27.88
C VAL A 873 0.39 22.36 29.27
N ILE A 874 0.79 23.04 30.35
CA ILE A 874 0.50 22.64 31.74
C ILE A 874 -1.01 22.58 32.05
N ASN A 875 -1.84 23.35 31.35
CA ASN A 875 -3.27 23.46 31.62
C ASN A 875 -4.16 22.56 30.74
N ILE A 876 -3.67 22.07 29.60
CA ILE A 876 -4.48 21.37 28.58
C ILE A 876 -4.29 19.85 28.65
N SER A 877 -3.07 19.38 28.91
CA SER A 877 -2.75 17.94 28.88
C SER A 877 -1.57 17.60 29.79
N GLY A 878 -1.40 16.32 30.10
CA GLY A 878 -0.09 15.81 30.56
C GLY A 878 0.97 16.02 29.47
N ILE A 879 2.25 15.96 29.86
CA ILE A 879 3.41 16.18 28.96
C ILE A 879 3.58 15.05 27.91
N GLU A 880 2.75 14.01 28.00
CA GLU A 880 2.80 12.78 27.22
C GLU A 880 2.12 12.94 25.83
N ASP A 881 0.99 13.65 25.73
CA ASP A 881 0.21 13.78 24.50
C ASP A 881 0.69 14.90 23.58
N GLY A 882 1.51 14.54 22.59
CA GLY A 882 2.16 15.48 21.67
C GLY A 882 1.27 16.14 20.62
N GLU A 883 0.06 15.65 20.34
CA GLU A 883 -0.77 16.15 19.23
C GLU A 883 -1.38 17.54 19.51
N GLY A 884 -1.69 17.85 20.77
CA GLY A 884 -2.16 19.19 21.18
C GLY A 884 -1.11 20.30 21.05
N LEU A 885 0.15 19.96 20.74
CA LEU A 885 1.29 20.89 20.73
C LEU A 885 1.52 21.59 19.39
N LEU A 886 1.06 21.00 18.27
CA LEU A 886 1.36 21.50 16.92
C LEU A 886 0.39 22.59 16.45
N ASN A 887 -0.87 22.55 16.88
CA ASN A 887 -1.91 23.54 16.52
C ASN A 887 -2.63 24.06 17.78
N PRO A 888 -2.02 24.97 18.56
CA PRO A 888 -2.70 25.59 19.69
C PRO A 888 -3.89 26.44 19.20
N PRO A 889 -5.09 26.31 19.80
CA PRO A 889 -6.22 27.16 19.43
C PRO A 889 -5.94 28.65 19.65
N ALA A 890 -6.62 29.48 18.86
CA ALA A 890 -6.38 30.92 18.78
C ALA A 890 -6.43 31.61 20.17
N PRO A 891 -5.56 32.61 20.43
CA PRO A 891 -5.53 33.29 21.71
C PRO A 891 -6.83 34.05 21.99
N PRO A 892 -7.29 34.13 23.26
CA PRO A 892 -8.28 35.14 23.64
C PRO A 892 -7.70 36.55 23.41
N VAL A 893 -8.55 37.46 22.94
CA VAL A 893 -8.14 38.77 22.41
C VAL A 893 -7.94 39.78 23.54
N GLU A 894 -6.77 39.79 24.18
CA GLU A 894 -6.47 40.79 25.23
C GLU A 894 -4.97 41.12 25.41
N SER A 895 -4.34 41.69 24.38
CA SER A 895 -3.12 42.54 24.53
C SER A 895 -2.92 43.45 23.31
N GLU A 896 -3.00 44.77 23.50
CA GLU A 896 -2.85 45.78 22.43
C GLU A 896 -1.40 45.95 21.91
N LYS A 897 -0.44 45.17 22.43
CA LYS A 897 0.97 45.20 21.99
C LYS A 897 1.42 43.77 21.69
N GLY A 898 1.56 43.48 20.40
CA GLY A 898 2.14 42.23 19.92
C GLY A 898 3.58 42.03 20.42
N PRO A 899 4.07 40.77 20.46
CA PRO A 899 5.37 40.44 21.02
C PRO A 899 6.52 41.14 20.29
N VAL A 900 7.58 41.40 21.06
CA VAL A 900 8.85 41.93 20.55
C VAL A 900 9.65 40.75 19.98
N GLY A 901 10.35 40.93 18.87
CA GLY A 901 11.13 39.86 18.22
C GLY A 901 12.08 39.11 19.16
N PHE A 902 12.52 39.75 20.25
CA PHE A 902 13.30 39.10 21.30
C PHE A 902 12.54 38.00 22.08
N THR A 903 11.25 38.16 22.43
CA THR A 903 10.49 37.11 23.15
C THR A 903 9.98 35.98 22.24
N SER A 904 10.00 36.24 20.93
CA SER A 904 9.54 35.34 19.87
C SER A 904 10.64 34.61 19.10
N LEU A 905 11.92 34.94 19.31
CA LEU A 905 13.02 34.22 18.70
C LEU A 905 12.97 32.73 19.09
N GLN A 906 13.02 31.88 18.08
CA GLN A 906 13.10 30.43 18.18
C GLN A 906 14.24 29.97 17.27
N LEU A 907 14.92 28.88 17.64
CA LEU A 907 15.79 28.14 16.71
C LEU A 907 15.09 26.84 16.32
N ASP A 908 15.32 26.33 15.11
CA ASP A 908 14.91 24.98 14.74
C ASP A 908 16.11 24.15 14.28
N CYS A 909 16.03 22.82 14.46
CA CYS A 909 17.05 21.86 14.05
C CYS A 909 16.44 20.86 13.05
N VAL A 910 16.74 21.07 11.77
CA VAL A 910 16.29 20.17 10.69
C VAL A 910 17.16 18.93 10.70
N VAL A 911 16.69 17.86 11.33
CA VAL A 911 17.42 16.58 11.36
C VAL A 911 17.03 15.73 10.15
N PRO A 912 17.97 15.29 9.31
CA PRO A 912 17.68 14.37 8.22
C PRO A 912 17.47 12.93 8.73
N PHE A 913 16.58 12.21 8.05
CA PHE A 913 16.43 10.76 8.18
C PHE A 913 17.77 10.04 7.94
N PRO A 914 18.14 9.02 8.74
CA PRO A 914 17.37 8.35 9.80
C PRO A 914 17.57 8.94 11.21
N ALA A 915 18.45 9.92 11.42
CA ALA A 915 18.74 10.45 12.75
C ALA A 915 17.53 11.13 13.42
N SER A 916 16.54 11.56 12.64
CA SER A 916 15.28 12.14 13.09
C SER A 916 14.34 11.14 13.78
N LEU A 917 14.56 9.82 13.65
CA LEU A 917 13.84 8.80 14.42
C LEU A 917 14.15 8.88 15.93
N VAL A 918 15.36 9.31 16.29
CA VAL A 918 15.74 9.56 17.68
C VAL A 918 15.48 11.03 18.02
N ILE A 919 15.89 11.94 17.14
CA ILE A 919 15.70 13.39 17.32
C ILE A 919 14.40 13.83 16.63
N SER A 920 13.29 13.36 17.18
CA SER A 920 11.92 13.67 16.74
C SER A 920 11.51 15.13 16.96
N ARG A 921 10.43 15.59 16.31
CA ARG A 921 9.85 16.93 16.63
C ARG A 921 9.43 17.02 18.12
N LYS A 922 9.01 15.91 18.72
CA LYS A 922 8.67 15.80 20.15
C LYS A 922 9.88 16.04 21.08
N THR A 923 11.11 15.72 20.66
CA THR A 923 12.33 16.06 21.41
C THR A 923 12.87 17.45 21.06
N VAL A 924 12.85 17.85 19.78
CA VAL A 924 13.27 19.22 19.35
C VAL A 924 12.44 20.30 20.03
N TRP A 925 11.13 20.09 20.25
CA TRP A 925 10.29 21.01 21.02
C TRP A 925 10.78 21.18 22.48
N ARG A 926 11.13 20.07 23.16
CA ARG A 926 11.65 20.08 24.54
C ARG A 926 12.98 20.85 24.63
N TYR A 927 13.87 20.63 23.66
CA TYR A 927 15.09 21.43 23.49
C TYR A 927 14.77 22.93 23.29
N GLN A 928 13.76 23.28 22.49
CA GLN A 928 13.37 24.69 22.29
C GLN A 928 12.73 25.35 23.51
N ALA A 929 11.93 24.62 24.30
CA ALA A 929 11.40 25.13 25.56
C ALA A 929 12.53 25.50 26.53
N LEU A 930 13.54 24.63 26.66
CA LEU A 930 14.76 24.90 27.45
C LEU A 930 15.57 26.08 26.87
N PHE A 931 15.82 26.09 25.56
CA PHE A 931 16.55 27.19 24.90
C PHE A 931 15.88 28.55 25.14
N ARG A 932 14.58 28.69 24.85
CA ARG A 932 13.84 29.97 24.99
C ARG A 932 13.86 30.48 26.44
N TYR A 933 13.92 29.58 27.43
CA TYR A 933 13.99 29.93 28.86
C TYR A 933 15.38 30.41 29.30
N LEU A 934 16.43 29.67 28.91
CA LEU A 934 17.82 30.10 29.16
C LEU A 934 18.14 31.41 28.43
N PHE A 935 17.58 31.57 27.23
CA PHE A 935 17.71 32.76 26.38
C PHE A 935 17.06 34.01 27.00
N SER A 936 15.85 33.90 27.54
CA SER A 936 15.19 35.04 28.22
C SER A 936 15.88 35.41 29.53
N LEU A 937 16.43 34.44 30.27
CA LEU A 937 17.29 34.68 31.44
C LEU A 937 18.57 35.45 31.05
N ARG A 938 19.31 34.96 30.04
CA ARG A 938 20.53 35.60 29.54
C ARG A 938 20.28 37.01 29.00
N HIS A 939 19.12 37.25 28.39
CA HIS A 939 18.72 38.60 27.97
C HIS A 939 18.46 39.53 29.15
N LEU A 940 17.74 39.07 30.18
CA LEU A 940 17.46 39.89 31.36
C LEU A 940 18.77 40.26 32.10
N GLU A 941 19.72 39.34 32.20
CA GLU A 941 21.08 39.62 32.67
C GLU A 941 21.75 40.73 31.84
N GLN A 942 21.79 40.58 30.50
CA GLN A 942 22.37 41.57 29.60
C GLN A 942 21.71 42.95 29.73
N GLN A 943 20.38 43.02 29.84
CA GLN A 943 19.67 44.31 30.02
C GLN A 943 19.97 44.94 31.39
N LEU A 944 20.00 44.15 32.47
CA LEU A 944 20.36 44.63 33.80
C LEU A 944 21.79 45.19 33.83
N VAL A 945 22.73 44.57 33.11
CA VAL A 945 24.12 45.07 32.95
C VAL A 945 24.19 46.31 32.06
N ALA A 946 23.49 46.32 30.92
CA ALA A 946 23.46 47.46 29.99
C ALA A 946 22.84 48.71 30.63
N ASN A 947 21.81 48.55 31.48
CA ASN A 947 21.22 49.65 32.24
C ASN A 947 22.22 50.27 33.22
N TRP A 948 22.99 49.47 33.96
CA TRP A 948 24.06 49.97 34.82
C TRP A 948 25.09 50.82 34.05
N GLN A 949 25.52 50.37 32.87
CA GLN A 949 26.38 51.19 32.00
C GLN A 949 25.69 52.49 31.55
N THR A 950 24.39 52.45 31.27
CA THR A 950 23.62 53.60 30.78
C THR A 950 23.42 54.64 31.88
N LEU A 951 23.04 54.22 33.09
CA LEU A 951 22.88 55.08 34.25
C LEU A 951 24.21 55.76 34.63
N ASN A 952 25.33 55.01 34.63
CA ASN A 952 26.65 55.59 34.94
C ASN A 952 27.19 56.53 33.85
N LYS A 953 26.71 56.42 32.61
CA LYS A 953 27.04 57.35 31.50
C LYS A 953 26.09 58.56 31.43
N ALA A 954 24.92 58.50 32.06
CA ALA A 954 23.94 59.58 32.08
C ALA A 954 24.32 60.66 33.10
N SER A 955 24.53 61.90 32.63
CA SER A 955 24.94 63.04 33.48
C SER A 955 24.00 63.30 34.66
N SER A 956 22.69 63.11 34.48
CA SER A 956 21.66 63.21 35.52
C SER A 956 21.84 62.22 36.68
N TRP A 957 22.34 61.02 36.37
CA TRP A 957 22.56 59.97 37.36
C TRP A 957 23.96 60.04 37.97
N ALA A 958 24.99 60.29 37.15
CA ALA A 958 26.38 60.46 37.58
C ALA A 958 26.61 61.73 38.44
N HIS A 959 25.85 62.80 38.24
CA HIS A 959 25.98 64.02 39.06
C HIS A 959 25.41 63.80 40.48
N ARG A 960 26.23 64.06 41.50
CA ARG A 960 25.84 63.99 42.92
C ARG A 960 24.96 65.18 43.28
N SER A 961 23.70 64.93 43.60
CA SER A 961 22.74 65.96 43.97
C SER A 961 22.89 66.42 45.43
N SER A 962 22.45 67.65 45.72
CA SER A 962 22.42 68.23 47.07
C SER A 962 21.29 67.67 47.93
N ASN A 963 20.19 67.20 47.33
CA ASN A 963 19.06 66.62 48.04
C ASN A 963 19.33 65.16 48.43
N LYS A 964 19.37 64.91 49.75
CA LYS A 964 19.55 63.58 50.37
C LYS A 964 18.51 62.55 49.92
N GLU A 965 17.26 62.96 49.63
CA GLU A 965 16.20 62.05 49.17
C GLU A 965 16.47 61.50 47.76
N ILE A 966 17.03 62.34 46.86
CA ILE A 966 17.38 61.94 45.48
C ILE A 966 18.54 60.94 45.50
N GLU A 967 19.59 61.23 46.27
CA GLU A 967 20.73 60.30 46.43
C GLU A 967 20.30 58.97 47.09
N LEU A 968 19.33 58.99 48.01
CA LEU A 968 18.75 57.79 48.61
C LEU A 968 17.95 56.97 47.57
N CYS A 969 17.15 57.63 46.72
CA CYS A 969 16.43 56.96 45.63
C CYS A 969 17.37 56.35 44.59
N LYS A 970 18.44 57.07 44.20
CA LYS A 970 19.49 56.53 43.31
C LYS A 970 20.11 55.27 43.89
N ARG A 971 20.52 55.29 45.16
CA ARG A 971 21.10 54.13 45.87
C ARG A 971 20.14 52.94 45.88
N ARG A 972 18.89 53.16 46.28
CA ARG A 972 17.84 52.13 46.31
C ARG A 972 17.60 51.48 44.95
N ALA A 973 17.52 52.28 43.87
CA ALA A 973 17.41 51.75 42.51
C ALA A 973 18.64 50.89 42.11
N PHE A 974 19.85 51.30 42.47
CA PHE A 974 21.05 50.49 42.23
C PHE A 974 21.09 49.20 43.07
N THR A 975 20.68 49.24 44.34
CA THR A 975 20.57 48.05 45.21
C THR A 975 19.55 47.06 44.68
N LEU A 976 18.36 47.53 44.27
CA LEU A 976 17.32 46.69 43.68
C LEU A 976 17.81 46.02 42.38
N ARG A 977 18.40 46.80 41.45
CA ARG A 977 19.01 46.26 40.22
C ARG A 977 20.10 45.21 40.52
N ALA A 978 20.90 45.43 41.57
CA ALA A 978 21.96 44.49 41.95
C ALA A 978 21.39 43.16 42.49
N ARG A 979 20.39 43.18 43.39
CA ARG A 979 19.71 41.96 43.86
C ARG A 979 19.09 41.18 42.70
N MET A 980 18.39 41.87 41.79
CA MET A 980 17.77 41.24 40.61
C MET A 980 18.80 40.60 39.68
N LEU A 981 19.96 41.25 39.46
CA LEU A 981 21.04 40.68 38.65
C LEU A 981 21.63 39.42 39.29
N VAL A 982 21.93 39.45 40.59
CA VAL A 982 22.47 38.29 41.31
C VAL A 982 21.49 37.12 41.26
N TYR A 983 20.19 37.36 41.47
CA TYR A 983 19.16 36.32 41.33
C TYR A 983 19.14 35.68 39.93
N VAL A 984 19.12 36.49 38.86
CA VAL A 984 19.11 35.98 37.48
C VAL A 984 20.39 35.19 37.16
N GLN A 985 21.55 35.64 37.66
CA GLN A 985 22.82 34.93 37.48
C GLN A 985 22.89 33.60 38.23
N GLN A 986 22.36 33.53 39.47
CA GLN A 986 22.31 32.28 40.23
C GLN A 986 21.29 31.28 39.63
N LEU A 987 20.14 31.77 39.16
CA LEU A 987 19.15 30.94 38.45
C LEU A 987 19.70 30.39 37.13
N LEU A 988 20.39 31.23 36.33
CA LEU A 988 21.04 30.79 35.09
C LEU A 988 22.11 29.73 35.37
N TYR A 989 22.97 29.96 36.37
CA TYR A 989 24.00 29.00 36.80
C TYR A 989 23.41 27.66 37.25
N PHE A 990 22.35 27.69 38.07
CA PHE A 990 21.65 26.48 38.53
C PHE A 990 21.15 25.66 37.32
N CYS A 991 20.41 26.28 36.41
CA CYS A 991 19.87 25.60 35.23
C CYS A 991 20.98 25.04 34.31
N THR A 992 22.07 25.79 34.05
CA THR A 992 23.14 25.30 33.16
C THR A 992 24.03 24.25 33.81
N SER A 993 24.39 24.42 35.08
CA SER A 993 25.54 23.74 35.70
C SER A 993 25.18 22.75 36.81
N GLU A 994 24.03 22.91 37.47
CA GLU A 994 23.51 21.94 38.45
C GLU A 994 22.45 21.02 37.83
N VAL A 995 21.67 21.49 36.85
CA VAL A 995 20.64 20.68 36.16
C VAL A 995 21.13 20.11 34.83
N ILE A 996 21.43 20.96 33.83
CA ILE A 996 21.63 20.47 32.45
C ILE A 996 22.97 19.74 32.29
N GLU A 997 24.06 20.23 32.87
CA GLU A 997 25.39 19.60 32.70
C GLU A 997 25.48 18.17 33.29
N PRO A 998 25.03 17.88 34.53
CA PRO A 998 25.13 16.52 35.07
C PRO A 998 24.23 15.52 34.36
N ASN A 999 22.97 15.89 34.09
CA ASN A 999 22.03 15.06 33.33
C ASN A 999 22.54 14.75 31.92
N TRP A 1000 23.17 15.75 31.27
CA TRP A 1000 23.81 15.56 29.97
C TRP A 1000 24.99 14.59 30.03
N GLN A 1001 25.81 14.64 31.08
CA GLN A 1001 26.95 13.74 31.23
C GLN A 1001 26.48 12.30 31.43
N ALA A 1002 25.48 12.06 32.28
CA ALA A 1002 24.88 10.74 32.48
C ALA A 1002 24.28 10.17 31.17
N PHE A 1003 23.56 10.99 30.39
CA PHE A 1003 23.05 10.59 29.07
C PHE A 1003 24.17 10.28 28.07
N MET A 1004 25.20 11.12 28.00
CA MET A 1004 26.33 10.92 27.09
C MET A 1004 27.28 9.79 27.51
N GLU A 1005 27.25 9.33 28.76
CA GLU A 1005 28.01 8.16 29.21
C GLU A 1005 27.37 6.85 28.74
N LYS A 1006 26.03 6.72 28.83
CA LYS A 1006 25.28 5.64 28.18
C LYS A 1006 25.54 5.55 26.66
N LEU A 1007 25.91 6.68 26.03
CA LEU A 1007 26.27 6.80 24.61
C LEU A 1007 27.77 6.74 24.27
N LYS A 1008 28.67 6.76 25.26
CA LYS A 1008 30.14 6.82 25.05
C LYS A 1008 30.77 5.45 24.86
N ASP A 1009 30.28 4.45 25.58
CA ASP A 1009 30.80 3.10 25.48
C ASP A 1009 30.37 2.49 24.14
N GLY A 1010 31.27 2.55 23.16
CA GLY A 1010 31.13 1.92 21.84
C GLY A 1010 31.07 0.37 21.86
N SER A 1011 30.88 -0.22 23.05
CA SER A 1011 30.47 -1.61 23.23
C SER A 1011 28.95 -1.70 23.07
N ILE A 1012 28.48 -2.73 22.36
CA ILE A 1012 27.05 -3.01 22.12
C ILE A 1012 26.37 -3.60 23.38
N SER A 1013 26.72 -3.08 24.57
CA SER A 1013 26.35 -3.63 25.88
C SER A 1013 25.78 -2.61 26.86
N ALA A 1014 25.92 -1.31 26.61
CA ALA A 1014 25.41 -0.25 27.49
C ALA A 1014 23.98 0.21 27.12
N VAL A 1015 23.61 0.09 25.84
CA VAL A 1015 22.27 0.32 25.30
C VAL A 1015 21.99 -0.82 24.31
N GLY A 1016 20.99 -1.65 24.61
CA GLY A 1016 20.70 -2.89 23.88
C GLY A 1016 19.75 -2.73 22.69
N THR A 1017 18.90 -1.70 22.68
CA THR A 1017 17.92 -1.44 21.60
C THR A 1017 17.88 0.03 21.19
N VAL A 1018 17.29 0.29 20.02
CA VAL A 1018 17.03 1.66 19.56
C VAL A 1018 15.92 2.31 20.40
N ASP A 1019 14.92 1.54 20.84
CA ASP A 1019 13.88 1.99 21.78
C ASP A 1019 14.47 2.51 23.09
N GLU A 1020 15.43 1.78 23.66
CA GLU A 1020 16.12 2.20 24.89
C GLU A 1020 16.90 3.52 24.67
N LEU A 1021 17.52 3.71 23.51
CA LEU A 1021 18.17 4.99 23.18
C LEU A 1021 17.15 6.15 23.08
N MET A 1022 16.00 5.91 22.43
CA MET A 1022 14.94 6.91 22.29
C MET A 1022 14.35 7.30 23.66
N GLN A 1023 14.04 6.31 24.51
CA GLN A 1023 13.53 6.55 25.86
C GLN A 1023 14.54 7.32 26.71
N ASN A 1024 15.81 6.88 26.77
CA ASN A 1024 16.87 7.58 27.51
C ASN A 1024 17.07 9.04 27.07
N HIS A 1025 16.76 9.37 25.80
CA HIS A 1025 16.85 10.75 25.29
C HIS A 1025 15.64 11.60 25.68
N VAL A 1026 14.44 11.03 25.72
CA VAL A 1026 13.23 11.67 26.25
C VAL A 1026 13.35 11.89 27.76
N ASP A 1027 13.73 10.86 28.52
CA ASP A 1027 13.93 10.91 29.98
C ASP A 1027 14.90 12.04 30.39
N PHE A 1028 16.01 12.18 29.66
CA PHE A 1028 16.99 13.26 29.85
C PHE A 1028 16.35 14.65 29.69
N LEU A 1029 15.52 14.85 28.66
CA LEU A 1029 14.90 16.13 28.36
C LEU A 1029 13.77 16.48 29.34
N ASP A 1030 12.94 15.51 29.70
CA ASP A 1030 11.84 15.72 30.66
C ASP A 1030 12.35 15.91 32.09
N THR A 1031 13.45 15.25 32.46
CA THR A 1031 14.19 15.55 33.70
C THR A 1031 14.68 17.01 33.67
N CYS A 1032 15.37 17.44 32.61
CA CYS A 1032 15.84 18.83 32.51
C CYS A 1032 14.69 19.86 32.54
N LEU A 1033 13.54 19.59 31.91
CA LEU A 1033 12.36 20.46 31.96
C LEU A 1033 11.77 20.55 33.37
N LYS A 1034 11.67 19.42 34.08
CA LYS A 1034 11.17 19.36 35.46
C LYS A 1034 12.09 20.10 36.42
N GLU A 1035 13.39 19.78 36.40
CA GLU A 1035 14.38 20.35 37.32
C GLU A 1035 14.64 21.84 37.05
N CYS A 1036 14.47 22.32 35.81
CA CYS A 1036 14.46 23.76 35.49
C CYS A 1036 13.17 24.50 35.91
N MET A 1037 12.28 23.85 36.68
CA MET A 1037 11.01 24.42 37.20
C MET A 1037 9.98 24.79 36.11
N LEU A 1038 10.11 24.28 34.88
CA LEU A 1038 9.25 24.65 33.74
C LEU A 1038 7.93 23.89 33.69
N THR A 1039 7.79 22.80 34.45
CA THR A 1039 6.57 21.99 34.53
C THR A 1039 5.54 22.52 35.54
N ASN A 1040 5.95 23.37 36.48
CA ASN A 1040 5.09 23.84 37.58
C ASN A 1040 4.52 25.24 37.29
N GLY A 1041 3.20 25.30 37.08
CA GLY A 1041 2.49 26.55 36.76
C GLY A 1041 2.52 27.63 37.85
N ARG A 1042 2.86 27.31 39.11
CA ARG A 1042 3.07 28.31 40.17
C ARG A 1042 4.45 28.94 40.08
N LEU A 1043 5.50 28.12 40.02
CA LEU A 1043 6.88 28.58 39.87
C LEU A 1043 7.05 29.41 38.59
N LEU A 1044 6.46 28.95 37.49
CA LEU A 1044 6.42 29.69 36.23
C LEU A 1044 5.79 31.08 36.40
N ARG A 1045 4.62 31.20 37.05
CA ARG A 1045 3.96 32.52 37.29
C ARG A 1045 4.84 33.47 38.12
N VAL A 1046 5.53 32.98 39.14
CA VAL A 1046 6.43 33.81 39.95
C VAL A 1046 7.63 34.29 39.12
N TYR A 1047 8.19 33.42 38.28
CA TYR A 1047 9.21 33.81 37.29
C TYR A 1047 8.70 34.87 36.29
N VAL A 1048 7.47 34.77 35.77
CA VAL A 1048 6.85 35.82 34.91
C VAL A 1048 6.85 37.16 35.62
N ILE A 1049 6.44 37.19 36.90
CA ILE A 1049 6.31 38.42 37.65
C ILE A 1049 7.69 39.03 37.92
N VAL A 1050 8.68 38.23 38.34
CA VAL A 1050 10.05 38.73 38.60
C VAL A 1050 10.71 39.26 37.32
N THR A 1051 10.59 38.54 36.20
CA THR A 1051 11.14 39.00 34.90
C THR A 1051 10.43 40.27 34.39
N THR A 1052 9.10 40.34 34.53
CA THR A 1052 8.31 41.51 34.15
C THR A 1052 8.63 42.74 35.01
N LEU A 1053 8.77 42.58 36.32
CA LEU A 1053 9.22 43.64 37.23
C LEU A 1053 10.62 44.16 36.81
N GLY A 1054 11.52 43.26 36.41
CA GLY A 1054 12.83 43.61 35.87
C GLY A 1054 12.73 44.46 34.61
N LEU A 1055 11.97 44.01 33.61
CA LEU A 1055 11.77 44.74 32.34
C LEU A 1055 11.09 46.11 32.53
N ILE A 1056 10.18 46.25 33.51
CA ILE A 1056 9.56 47.54 33.84
C ILE A 1056 10.57 48.47 34.53
N LEU A 1057 11.41 47.96 35.44
CA LEU A 1057 12.51 48.73 36.05
C LEU A 1057 13.58 49.17 35.03
N LEU A 1058 13.67 48.46 33.90
CA LEU A 1058 14.53 48.78 32.75
C LEU A 1058 13.89 49.75 31.74
N SER A 1059 12.61 50.09 31.92
CA SER A 1059 11.90 50.98 30.99
C SER A 1059 12.42 52.42 31.05
N ARG A 1060 12.36 53.12 29.91
CA ARG A 1060 12.86 54.51 29.75
C ARG A 1060 12.19 55.53 30.67
N ASP A 1061 11.05 55.21 31.25
CA ASP A 1061 10.26 56.16 32.03
C ASP A 1061 10.86 56.44 33.41
N ILE A 1062 11.57 55.49 34.03
CA ILE A 1062 12.24 55.74 35.33
C ILE A 1062 13.42 56.71 35.15
N PRO A 1063 14.42 56.48 34.27
CA PRO A 1063 15.54 57.42 34.11
C PRO A 1063 15.14 58.83 33.65
N ASN A 1064 14.03 58.95 32.91
CA ASN A 1064 13.52 60.23 32.39
C ASN A 1064 12.56 60.96 33.35
N SER A 1065 11.83 60.26 34.23
CA SER A 1065 10.92 60.92 35.19
C SER A 1065 11.62 61.42 36.46
N CYS A 1066 12.91 61.12 36.66
CA CYS A 1066 13.70 61.61 37.80
C CYS A 1066 13.93 63.13 37.82
N ILE A 1067 13.73 63.86 36.72
CA ILE A 1067 14.04 65.29 36.61
C ILE A 1067 12.97 66.01 35.76
N PRO A 1068 12.42 67.16 36.21
CA PRO A 1068 11.59 68.02 35.36
C PRO A 1068 12.43 68.80 34.34
N VAL A 1069 11.84 69.06 33.15
CA VAL A 1069 12.42 69.80 32.00
C VAL A 1069 13.42 68.97 31.13
N PRO A 1070 13.23 68.91 29.79
CA PRO A 1070 14.06 68.09 28.92
C PRO A 1070 15.44 68.74 28.63
N CYS A 1071 16.47 68.34 29.37
CA CYS A 1071 17.87 68.75 29.16
C CYS A 1071 18.54 68.17 27.88
N SER A 1072 17.78 67.85 26.83
CA SER A 1072 18.27 67.14 25.63
C SER A 1072 18.90 68.05 24.54
N ARG A 1073 19.02 69.36 24.79
CA ARG A 1073 19.59 70.33 23.82
C ARG A 1073 20.55 71.40 24.40
N ILE A 1074 20.98 71.27 25.65
CA ILE A 1074 21.85 72.28 26.29
C ILE A 1074 23.27 71.72 26.46
N SER A 1075 24.27 72.47 25.96
CA SER A 1075 25.70 72.18 26.13
C SER A 1075 26.08 72.18 27.62
N HIS A 1076 27.12 71.42 27.99
CA HIS A 1076 27.68 71.38 29.36
C HIS A 1076 28.06 72.78 29.90
N ARG A 1077 28.32 73.75 29.01
CA ARG A 1077 28.59 75.16 29.38
C ARG A 1077 27.32 75.98 29.62
N GLY A 1078 26.19 75.61 29.00
CA GLY A 1078 24.89 76.27 29.18
C GLY A 1078 24.20 75.86 30.48
N PHE A 1079 24.33 74.60 30.90
CA PHE A 1079 23.75 74.13 32.18
C PHE A 1079 24.34 74.89 33.38
N LEU A 1080 25.66 75.11 33.39
CA LEU A 1080 26.34 75.87 34.44
C LEU A 1080 25.95 77.37 34.48
N ASN A 1081 25.58 77.96 33.34
CA ASN A 1081 25.03 79.31 33.31
C ASN A 1081 23.57 79.32 33.80
N PHE A 1082 22.74 78.39 33.33
CA PHE A 1082 21.34 78.30 33.72
C PHE A 1082 21.15 78.03 35.23
N SER A 1083 22.01 77.23 35.85
CA SER A 1083 22.03 77.09 37.32
C SER A 1083 22.34 78.41 38.03
N ARG A 1084 23.29 79.21 37.53
CA ARG A 1084 23.61 80.53 38.09
C ARG A 1084 22.53 81.58 37.87
N GLU A 1085 21.81 81.52 36.75
CA GLU A 1085 20.66 82.40 36.47
C GLU A 1085 19.42 82.02 37.29
N LEU A 1086 19.24 80.74 37.66
CA LEU A 1086 18.24 80.33 38.65
C LEU A 1086 18.62 80.77 40.07
N GLU A 1087 19.89 80.67 40.44
CA GLU A 1087 20.40 81.11 41.75
C GLU A 1087 20.36 82.64 41.96
N SER A 1088 20.18 83.45 40.90
CA SER A 1088 20.17 84.92 40.99
C SER A 1088 18.78 85.58 40.97
N ASN A 1089 17.74 84.89 40.51
CA ASN A 1089 16.53 85.56 40.01
C ASN A 1089 15.23 85.33 40.82
N ASP A 1090 15.21 84.47 41.84
CA ASP A 1090 14.01 84.32 42.69
C ASP A 1090 14.32 83.85 44.14
N PRO A 1091 14.13 84.70 45.17
CA PRO A 1091 14.37 84.33 46.57
C PRO A 1091 13.34 83.34 47.16
N ASP A 1092 12.13 83.25 46.60
CA ASP A 1092 10.99 82.59 47.28
C ASP A 1092 10.92 81.06 47.08
N LEU A 1093 11.91 80.45 46.42
CA LEU A 1093 12.06 78.98 46.35
C LEU A 1093 12.51 78.31 47.67
N SER A 1094 12.47 79.05 48.79
CA SER A 1094 12.51 78.49 50.15
C SER A 1094 11.17 77.89 50.62
N GLY A 1095 10.11 77.93 49.78
CA GLY A 1095 8.78 77.39 50.07
C GLY A 1095 8.71 75.86 50.24
N SER A 1096 8.03 75.41 51.31
CA SER A 1096 7.88 73.99 51.71
C SER A 1096 6.87 73.20 50.86
N THR A 1097 7.13 73.07 49.55
CA THR A 1097 6.34 72.20 48.65
C THR A 1097 7.25 71.29 47.83
N LYS A 1098 7.25 69.99 48.15
CA LYS A 1098 7.98 68.98 47.38
C LYS A 1098 7.44 68.88 45.94
N PRO A 1099 8.29 68.65 44.92
CA PRO A 1099 7.81 68.37 43.57
C PRO A 1099 7.04 67.02 43.55
N PRO A 1100 5.75 66.99 43.14
CA PRO A 1100 4.90 65.79 43.28
C PRO A 1100 5.37 64.60 42.43
N GLN A 1101 6.27 64.84 41.47
CA GLN A 1101 6.93 63.79 40.68
C GLN A 1101 7.96 62.99 41.51
N LEU A 1102 8.64 63.61 42.48
CA LEU A 1102 9.64 62.94 43.32
C LEU A 1102 8.98 61.95 44.29
N GLU A 1103 7.90 62.35 44.95
CA GLU A 1103 7.15 61.45 45.84
C GLU A 1103 6.49 60.30 45.06
N LYS A 1104 5.95 60.58 43.86
CA LYS A 1104 5.45 59.55 42.95
C LYS A 1104 6.56 58.56 42.55
N MET A 1105 7.75 59.04 42.21
CA MET A 1105 8.92 58.21 41.89
C MET A 1105 9.35 57.35 43.10
N ALA A 1106 9.47 57.94 44.28
CA ALA A 1106 9.87 57.24 45.51
C ALA A 1106 8.83 56.18 45.95
N ALA A 1107 7.53 56.47 45.79
CA ALA A 1107 6.45 55.52 46.03
C ALA A 1107 6.45 54.38 45.01
N THR A 1108 6.67 54.69 43.72
CA THR A 1108 6.82 53.68 42.65
C THR A 1108 8.03 52.76 42.90
N LEU A 1109 9.19 53.31 43.28
CA LEU A 1109 10.36 52.49 43.62
C LEU A 1109 10.11 51.62 44.86
N ARG A 1110 9.47 52.16 45.92
CA ARG A 1110 9.07 51.38 47.10
C ARG A 1110 8.11 50.25 46.75
N LYS A 1111 7.18 50.49 45.80
CA LYS A 1111 6.27 49.46 45.29
C LYS A 1111 7.02 48.35 44.52
N PHE A 1112 8.05 48.70 43.76
CA PHE A 1112 8.89 47.69 43.09
C PHE A 1112 9.72 46.86 44.07
N GLU A 1113 10.34 47.48 45.08
CA GLU A 1113 11.07 46.78 46.14
C GLU A 1113 10.17 45.79 46.89
N LEU A 1114 9.04 46.25 47.43
CA LEU A 1114 8.09 45.41 48.19
C LEU A 1114 7.47 44.31 47.34
N ASN A 1115 7.19 44.58 46.05
CA ASN A 1115 6.70 43.55 45.14
C ASN A 1115 7.79 42.51 44.87
N PHE A 1116 9.03 42.91 44.61
CA PHE A 1116 10.13 41.98 44.33
C PHE A 1116 10.42 41.09 45.55
N GLU A 1117 10.52 41.70 46.73
CA GLU A 1117 10.73 41.00 48.01
C GLU A 1117 9.62 39.98 48.29
N ARG A 1118 8.34 40.38 48.15
CA ARG A 1118 7.20 39.47 48.30
C ARG A 1118 7.25 38.28 47.32
N HIS A 1119 7.57 38.51 46.06
CA HIS A 1119 7.62 37.43 45.07
C HIS A 1119 8.85 36.53 45.26
N MET A 1120 9.97 37.05 45.77
CA MET A 1120 11.12 36.23 46.16
C MET A 1120 10.82 35.33 47.37
N HIS A 1121 10.06 35.79 48.36
CA HIS A 1121 9.59 34.93 49.45
C HIS A 1121 8.66 33.81 48.94
N VAL A 1122 7.64 34.16 48.16
CA VAL A 1122 6.73 33.16 47.56
C VAL A 1122 7.48 32.16 46.67
N LEU A 1123 8.53 32.60 45.95
CA LEU A 1123 9.39 31.71 45.18
C LEU A 1123 10.11 30.71 46.07
N LEU A 1124 10.74 31.17 47.15
CA LEU A 1124 11.47 30.32 48.10
C LEU A 1124 10.53 29.34 48.81
N ASP A 1125 9.34 29.76 49.21
CA ASP A 1125 8.35 28.90 49.88
C ASP A 1125 7.85 27.79 48.94
N GLU A 1126 7.45 28.13 47.71
CA GLU A 1126 7.01 27.15 46.70
C GLU A 1126 8.16 26.25 46.22
N MET A 1127 9.39 26.76 46.11
CA MET A 1127 10.58 25.95 45.79
C MET A 1127 10.93 24.98 46.93
N ASN A 1128 10.91 25.42 48.20
CA ASN A 1128 11.14 24.54 49.34
C ASN A 1128 10.07 23.44 49.43
N HIS A 1129 8.81 23.77 49.16
CA HIS A 1129 7.73 22.79 49.06
C HIS A 1129 8.00 21.76 47.95
N PHE A 1130 8.26 22.21 46.72
CA PHE A 1130 8.52 21.33 45.58
C PHE A 1130 9.81 20.50 45.73
N ALA A 1131 10.83 21.05 46.39
CA ALA A 1131 12.07 20.34 46.69
C ALA A 1131 11.88 19.21 47.71
N ALA A 1132 10.89 19.35 48.61
CA ALA A 1132 10.50 18.31 49.56
C ALA A 1132 9.54 17.26 48.96
N THR A 1133 8.77 17.59 47.93
CA THR A 1133 7.79 16.66 47.32
C THR A 1133 8.28 15.96 46.05
N GLU A 1134 9.13 16.59 45.24
CA GLU A 1134 9.41 16.11 43.88
C GLU A 1134 10.88 16.11 43.44
N THR A 1135 11.73 17.03 43.92
CA THR A 1135 13.08 17.21 43.35
C THR A 1135 14.07 17.81 44.35
N ALA A 1136 14.83 16.94 45.03
CA ALA A 1136 15.81 17.35 46.04
C ALA A 1136 16.96 18.25 45.51
N VAL A 1137 17.23 18.24 44.19
CA VAL A 1137 18.25 19.09 43.54
C VAL A 1137 17.98 20.59 43.79
N LEU A 1138 16.72 21.00 43.95
CA LEU A 1138 16.37 22.40 44.22
C LEU A 1138 16.78 22.88 45.62
N LEU A 1139 17.13 21.99 46.56
CA LEU A 1139 17.56 22.37 47.91
C LEU A 1139 18.89 23.16 47.91
N SER A 1140 19.84 22.83 47.01
CA SER A 1140 21.11 23.56 46.90
C SER A 1140 20.89 25.02 46.50
N PHE A 1141 19.92 25.25 45.63
CA PHE A 1141 19.55 26.55 45.10
C PHE A 1141 18.67 27.34 46.09
N CYS A 1142 17.75 26.68 46.80
CA CYS A 1142 17.00 27.28 47.91
C CYS A 1142 17.93 27.85 48.99
N ALA A 1143 18.91 27.06 49.44
CA ALA A 1143 19.88 27.49 50.44
C ALA A 1143 20.71 28.70 49.95
N ARG A 1144 21.29 28.60 48.75
CA ARG A 1144 22.13 29.67 48.18
C ARG A 1144 21.36 30.97 47.96
N LEU A 1145 20.09 30.92 47.55
CA LEU A 1145 19.24 32.10 47.49
C LEU A 1145 18.93 32.64 48.89
N GLY A 1146 18.61 31.77 49.85
CA GLY A 1146 18.35 32.16 51.25
C GLY A 1146 19.45 33.05 51.82
N ASP A 1147 20.70 32.59 51.75
CA ASP A 1147 21.88 33.31 52.25
C ASP A 1147 22.02 34.71 51.59
N ILE A 1148 21.86 34.77 50.27
CA ILE A 1148 21.98 36.01 49.47
C ILE A 1148 20.91 37.05 49.85
N TYR A 1149 19.70 36.61 50.18
CA TYR A 1149 18.61 37.51 50.55
C TYR A 1149 18.65 37.93 52.02
N GLN A 1150 18.97 37.02 52.94
CA GLN A 1150 19.10 37.35 54.37
C GLN A 1150 20.23 38.38 54.61
N GLY A 1151 21.36 38.26 53.91
CA GLY A 1151 22.52 39.14 54.08
C GLY A 1151 22.39 40.57 53.50
N THR A 1152 21.33 40.91 52.74
CA THR A 1152 21.29 42.14 51.94
C THR A 1152 20.18 43.14 52.28
N GLY A 1153 19.46 42.96 53.40
CA GLY A 1153 18.38 43.85 53.87
C GLY A 1153 18.81 45.31 54.07
N PHE A 1154 18.07 46.27 53.50
CA PHE A 1154 18.38 47.70 53.62
C PHE A 1154 17.83 48.27 54.94
N ARG A 1155 18.61 48.20 56.01
CA ARG A 1155 18.27 48.88 57.28
C ARG A 1155 18.28 50.40 57.08
N GLU A 1156 17.15 51.07 57.37
CA GLU A 1156 17.11 52.53 57.37
C GLU A 1156 18.00 53.08 58.51
N PRO A 1157 18.86 54.07 58.25
CA PRO A 1157 19.70 54.70 59.27
C PRO A 1157 18.86 55.62 60.18
N GLY A 1158 18.07 55.01 61.06
CA GLY A 1158 17.16 55.67 61.98
C GLY A 1158 16.25 54.73 62.79
N SER A 1159 16.01 53.50 62.32
CA SER A 1159 15.12 52.54 63.01
C SER A 1159 15.79 51.92 64.24
N LYS A 1160 15.67 52.57 65.40
CA LYS A 1160 15.96 51.93 66.70
C LYS A 1160 14.86 50.94 67.08
N THR A 1161 15.12 49.67 66.80
CA THR A 1161 14.47 48.54 67.48
C THR A 1161 15.57 47.56 67.89
N ASP A 1162 16.01 47.68 69.14
CA ASP A 1162 16.82 46.66 69.80
C ASP A 1162 16.00 45.37 70.04
N HIS A 1163 16.69 44.30 70.43
CA HIS A 1163 16.18 42.93 70.64
C HIS A 1163 15.86 42.18 69.31
N GLY A 1164 16.61 41.16 68.88
CA GLY A 1164 17.87 40.61 69.40
C GLY A 1164 17.74 39.15 69.86
N ALA A 1165 18.45 38.27 69.15
CA ALA A 1165 18.82 36.92 69.56
C ALA A 1165 20.01 36.49 68.69
N ASP A 1166 21.11 36.07 69.31
CA ASP A 1166 22.27 35.50 68.62
C ASP A 1166 22.08 33.98 68.42
N ILE A 1167 22.48 33.48 67.24
CA ILE A 1167 23.22 32.22 66.96
C ILE A 1167 23.41 32.10 65.45
#